data_AF-A0A0C9YH77-F1
#
_entry.id   AF-A0A0C9YH77-F1
#
_cell.length_a   1.000
_cell.length_b   1.000
_cell.length_c   1.000
_cell.angle_alpha   90.00
_cell.angle_beta   90.00
_cell.angle_gamma   90.00
#
_symmetry.space_group_name_H-M   'P 1'
#
loop_
_entity.id
_entity.type
_entity.pdbx_description
1 polymer ?
#
loop_
_entity_poly.entity_id
_entity_poly.type
_entity_poly.pdbx_seq_one_letter_code
_entity_poly.pdbx_strand_id
1 'polypeptide(L)'
;MRRLLQAALSLSTGLAASIQPSTFTAPGAFPTSAFTGYYNDPTATSAQPQPVISDPVTHEVYDFALTDPNHIPQNDTIDPHPLPPVASSSQILNIAITQLQSISANPVFTNNTCALCQASLEVAKFLSLTAPEHGPEFFAHFCNTFKLSSTCNVTYSLSGLGSVITQVIANADVGGYDGQASIKSLPAICHNFVSACPQPPLAPLNLTNWFAKPKPSPLPAPKQRSGKRVPVLHLSDFHIDPRYANGAEANCTSGLCCRQNGFNSQSPNSPLSPAPRFGAYLCDTPEALALAALEAIPALSGTKETGFAWSIYTGDLVSHDPDNQLSRRYIEYTETILYDLFKRMLGSGPVYAALGNHDSYNQAQDAPHAIGGELAEQYSWNYDHIAGLWQYENWLPEDAVALAKAHYAGYMVKRSDGLRVVTLNTDMWQHRANYFNYINMTNPDTSGMLRFLTDELQAAEDAGDRVWIVGHVLSGWDGTNPLANPTNLFYQIVDRYSPHVIANIFFGHTHEDQISIFYANNATTISADAALAVSWMGPSITPLTNLNSGFRVYEVDSATFEVMDAHTWSSDVNSFPSLDSQIQFGPTFAYEYNTREAYGGNITGWTNDEPLNATWWHRVTEAMESDSTLVSKFNTFQGKSSVRTPPCVGDCATARICYMRSGSVPIAQANCKTGFGSVQ
;
A
#
# COMPACT_ATOMS: atom_id res chain seq x y z
N MET A 1 4.94 74.41 -22.37
CA MET A 1 3.88 73.87 -21.48
C MET A 1 3.79 72.37 -21.70
N ARG A 2 4.02 71.59 -20.63
CA ARG A 2 3.38 70.29 -20.27
C ARG A 2 3.41 69.16 -21.32
N ARG A 3 4.19 68.10 -21.05
CA ARG A 3 3.79 66.78 -20.45
C ARG A 3 3.82 65.71 -21.57
N LEU A 4 4.17 64.44 -21.40
CA LEU A 4 4.56 63.56 -20.29
C LEU A 4 5.13 62.28 -20.92
N LEU A 5 6.06 61.62 -20.21
CA LEU A 5 6.54 60.26 -20.46
C LEU A 5 5.37 59.26 -20.56
N GLN A 6 5.46 58.30 -21.48
CA GLN A 6 4.80 57.00 -21.34
C GLN A 6 5.90 55.93 -21.20
N ALA A 7 6.15 55.56 -19.95
CA ALA A 7 6.76 54.29 -19.61
C ALA A 7 5.70 53.21 -19.81
N ALA A 8 5.95 52.26 -20.71
CA ALA A 8 5.17 51.04 -20.82
C ALA A 8 5.60 50.12 -19.69
N LEU A 9 4.75 49.99 -18.66
CA LEU A 9 4.86 48.93 -17.66
C LEU A 9 4.55 47.60 -18.35
N SER A 10 5.57 46.76 -18.47
CA SER A 10 5.43 45.31 -18.63
C SER A 10 4.92 44.73 -17.29
N LEU A 11 3.61 44.56 -17.17
CA LEU A 11 3.01 43.74 -16.11
C LEU A 11 3.14 42.27 -16.52
N SER A 12 4.24 41.64 -16.09
CA SER A 12 4.33 40.19 -15.99
C SER A 12 3.49 39.72 -14.80
N THR A 13 2.19 39.52 -15.02
CA THR A 13 1.35 38.77 -14.08
C THR A 13 1.58 37.29 -14.35
N GLY A 14 2.49 36.68 -13.60
CA GLY A 14 2.49 35.23 -13.45
C GLY A 14 1.16 34.84 -12.84
N LEU A 15 0.34 34.08 -13.58
CA LEU A 15 -0.80 33.39 -12.99
C LEU A 15 -0.25 32.31 -12.07
N ALA A 16 -0.09 32.65 -10.79
CA ALA A 16 -0.18 31.64 -9.74
C ALA A 16 -1.59 31.08 -9.82
N ALA A 17 -1.74 29.78 -10.03
CA ALA A 17 -3.01 29.09 -9.87
C ALA A 17 -3.34 29.09 -8.37
N SER A 18 -3.76 30.23 -7.81
CA SER A 18 -4.09 30.29 -6.39
C SER A 18 -5.38 29.52 -6.17
N ILE A 19 -5.29 28.28 -5.70
CA ILE A 19 -6.43 27.56 -5.16
C ILE A 19 -6.92 28.40 -3.96
N GLN A 20 -8.10 29.01 -4.09
CA GLN A 20 -8.67 29.84 -3.04
C GLN A 20 -9.37 28.94 -2.02
N PRO A 21 -9.10 29.07 -0.71
CA PRO A 21 -9.78 28.32 0.33
C PRO A 21 -11.29 28.49 0.16
N SER A 22 -11.96 27.38 -0.11
CA SER A 22 -13.39 27.37 -0.41
C SER A 22 -14.01 26.12 0.18
N THR A 23 -15.32 26.21 0.35
CA THR A 23 -16.15 25.13 0.86
C THR A 23 -17.17 24.79 -0.21
N PHE A 24 -17.39 23.50 -0.43
CA PHE A 24 -18.38 23.01 -1.39
C PHE A 24 -19.34 22.09 -0.66
N THR A 25 -20.63 22.41 -0.74
CA THR A 25 -21.71 21.56 -0.26
C THR A 25 -22.31 20.85 -1.46
N ALA A 26 -22.15 19.54 -1.53
CA ALA A 26 -22.77 18.73 -2.57
C ALA A 26 -24.30 18.81 -2.46
N PRO A 27 -25.06 18.62 -3.56
CA PRO A 27 -26.50 18.46 -3.48
C PRO A 27 -26.88 17.27 -2.59
N GLY A 28 -27.97 17.41 -1.83
CA GLY A 28 -28.47 16.29 -1.03
C GLY A 28 -29.12 15.21 -1.89
N ALA A 29 -29.70 15.54 -3.03
CA ALA A 29 -30.29 14.58 -3.94
C ALA A 29 -29.22 13.81 -4.71
N PHE A 30 -29.41 12.50 -4.88
CA PHE A 30 -28.50 11.69 -5.69
C PHE A 30 -28.57 12.12 -7.16
N PRO A 31 -27.44 12.33 -7.86
CA PRO A 31 -27.43 12.75 -9.25
C PRO A 31 -27.82 11.58 -10.16
N THR A 32 -29.11 11.41 -10.42
CA THR A 32 -29.63 10.26 -11.19
C THR A 32 -29.09 10.17 -12.62
N SER A 33 -28.56 11.25 -13.18
CA SER A 33 -27.86 11.27 -14.47
C SER A 33 -26.44 10.73 -14.44
N ALA A 34 -25.90 10.37 -13.27
CA ALA A 34 -24.55 9.82 -13.12
C ALA A 34 -24.40 8.47 -13.84
N PHE A 35 -25.48 7.69 -13.96
CA PHE A 35 -25.53 6.41 -14.65
C PHE A 35 -26.72 6.35 -15.62
N THR A 36 -26.66 5.43 -16.59
CA THR A 36 -27.68 5.30 -17.65
C THR A 36 -28.93 4.54 -17.19
N GLY A 37 -28.82 3.70 -16.16
CA GLY A 37 -29.92 2.93 -15.59
C GLY A 37 -29.62 2.44 -14.17
N TYR A 38 -30.68 2.06 -13.45
CA TYR A 38 -30.61 1.58 -12.06
C TYR A 38 -31.57 0.40 -11.86
N TYR A 39 -31.21 -0.52 -10.98
CA TYR A 39 -32.07 -1.64 -10.58
C TYR A 39 -33.16 -1.23 -9.58
N ASN A 40 -32.90 -0.19 -8.79
CA ASN A 40 -33.83 0.38 -7.81
C ASN A 40 -34.15 1.86 -8.13
N ASP A 41 -34.97 2.52 -7.30
CA ASP A 41 -35.26 3.95 -7.44
C ASP A 41 -34.10 4.79 -6.87
N PRO A 42 -33.28 5.46 -7.72
CA PRO A 42 -32.12 6.21 -7.28
C PRO A 42 -32.49 7.50 -6.52
N THR A 43 -33.78 7.88 -6.48
CA THR A 43 -34.27 9.05 -5.73
C THR A 43 -34.66 8.71 -4.29
N ALA A 44 -34.82 7.43 -3.97
CA ALA A 44 -35.16 6.98 -2.64
C ALA A 44 -33.98 7.20 -1.67
N THR A 45 -34.23 7.86 -0.54
CA THR A 45 -33.20 8.03 0.51
C THR A 45 -33.09 6.82 1.43
N SER A 46 -34.10 5.95 1.44
CA SER A 46 -34.15 4.75 2.29
C SER A 46 -33.27 3.60 1.80
N ALA A 47 -32.71 3.68 0.59
CA ALA A 47 -31.82 2.67 0.02
C ALA A 47 -30.69 3.36 -0.76
N GLN A 48 -29.53 2.71 -0.83
CA GLN A 48 -28.44 3.14 -1.72
C GLN A 48 -28.84 2.88 -3.18
N PRO A 49 -28.56 3.80 -4.12
CA PRO A 49 -28.75 3.56 -5.55
C PRO A 49 -27.89 2.40 -6.07
N GLN A 50 -28.46 1.57 -6.94
CA GLN A 50 -27.81 0.40 -7.53
C GLN A 50 -27.75 0.55 -9.05
N PRO A 51 -26.66 1.10 -9.61
CA PRO A 51 -26.55 1.36 -11.04
C PRO A 51 -26.41 0.07 -11.87
N VAL A 52 -26.90 0.11 -13.11
CA VAL A 52 -26.69 -0.97 -14.09
C VAL A 52 -25.43 -0.64 -14.89
N ILE A 53 -24.40 -1.48 -14.76
CA ILE A 53 -23.07 -1.25 -15.35
C ILE A 53 -22.73 -2.37 -16.33
N SER A 54 -22.14 -1.97 -17.46
CA SER A 54 -21.56 -2.89 -18.44
C SER A 54 -20.07 -2.68 -18.51
N ASP A 55 -19.32 -3.78 -18.51
CA ASP A 55 -17.88 -3.77 -18.62
C ASP A 55 -17.44 -3.52 -20.07
N PRO A 56 -16.67 -2.46 -20.36
CA PRO A 56 -16.13 -2.22 -21.69
C PRO A 56 -15.04 -3.21 -22.12
N VAL A 57 -14.41 -3.94 -21.19
CA VAL A 57 -13.34 -4.91 -21.48
C VAL A 57 -13.91 -6.28 -21.78
N THR A 58 -14.78 -6.83 -20.92
CA THR A 58 -15.42 -8.14 -21.16
C THR A 58 -16.69 -8.06 -22.01
N HIS A 59 -17.27 -6.86 -22.20
CA HIS A 59 -18.53 -6.63 -22.92
C HIS A 59 -19.76 -7.30 -22.29
N GLU A 60 -19.72 -7.58 -20.99
CA GLU A 60 -20.83 -8.15 -20.22
C GLU A 60 -21.51 -7.09 -19.34
N VAL A 61 -22.74 -7.37 -18.89
CA VAL A 61 -23.47 -6.54 -17.92
C VAL A 61 -23.36 -7.23 -16.57
N TYR A 62 -22.95 -6.50 -15.54
CA TYR A 62 -22.79 -7.05 -14.20
C TYR A 62 -24.15 -7.43 -13.58
N ASP A 63 -24.18 -8.55 -12.84
CA ASP A 63 -25.39 -9.05 -12.21
C ASP A 63 -25.82 -8.18 -11.02
N PHE A 64 -27.14 -8.00 -10.87
CA PHE A 64 -27.74 -7.29 -9.73
C PHE A 64 -27.26 -7.82 -8.37
N ALA A 65 -27.06 -9.13 -8.26
CA ALA A 65 -26.64 -9.80 -7.03
C ALA A 65 -25.30 -9.29 -6.47
N LEU A 66 -24.44 -8.70 -7.29
CA LEU A 66 -23.17 -8.10 -6.83
C LEU A 66 -23.39 -6.90 -5.91
N THR A 67 -24.50 -6.18 -6.12
CA THR A 67 -24.82 -4.92 -5.44
C THR A 67 -25.96 -5.04 -4.43
N ASP A 68 -26.60 -6.21 -4.30
CA ASP A 68 -27.77 -6.38 -3.43
C ASP A 68 -27.39 -6.43 -1.94
N PRO A 69 -27.71 -5.40 -1.14
CA PRO A 69 -27.38 -5.38 0.28
C PRO A 69 -28.13 -6.45 1.08
N ASN A 70 -29.23 -7.01 0.56
CA ASN A 70 -30.06 -7.98 1.28
C ASN A 70 -29.62 -9.43 1.08
N HIS A 71 -28.86 -9.72 0.01
CA HIS A 71 -28.46 -11.08 -0.38
C HIS A 71 -26.95 -11.18 -0.58
N ILE A 72 -26.18 -10.75 0.42
CA ILE A 72 -24.72 -10.82 0.40
C ILE A 72 -24.28 -12.30 0.40
N PRO A 73 -23.50 -12.76 -0.60
CA PRO A 73 -22.99 -14.12 -0.65
C PRO A 73 -22.27 -14.50 0.64
N GLN A 74 -22.51 -15.70 1.15
CA GLN A 74 -21.83 -16.21 2.35
C GLN A 74 -20.61 -17.07 2.01
N ASN A 75 -20.49 -17.50 0.76
CA ASN A 75 -19.35 -18.26 0.26
C ASN A 75 -19.25 -18.10 -1.26
N ASP A 76 -18.07 -17.81 -1.76
CA ASP A 76 -17.79 -17.93 -3.19
C ASP A 76 -17.65 -19.42 -3.55
N THR A 77 -18.38 -19.83 -4.59
CA THR A 77 -18.36 -21.21 -5.12
C THR A 77 -18.06 -21.23 -6.62
N ILE A 78 -17.84 -20.06 -7.22
CA ILE A 78 -17.70 -19.86 -8.65
C ILE A 78 -16.21 -19.77 -9.01
N ASP A 79 -15.43 -19.00 -8.25
CA ASP A 79 -14.02 -18.77 -8.56
C ASP A 79 -13.11 -19.85 -7.93
N PRO A 80 -12.45 -20.70 -8.73
CA PRO A 80 -11.61 -21.77 -8.21
C PRO A 80 -10.23 -21.24 -7.77
N HIS A 81 -9.79 -21.64 -6.58
CA HIS A 81 -8.41 -21.42 -6.13
C HIS A 81 -7.53 -22.59 -6.56
N PRO A 82 -6.50 -22.36 -7.40
CA PRO A 82 -5.62 -23.44 -7.84
C PRO A 82 -4.85 -24.00 -6.64
N LEU A 83 -4.95 -25.32 -6.43
CA LEU A 83 -4.12 -26.03 -5.46
C LEU A 83 -2.79 -26.42 -6.12
N PRO A 84 -1.68 -26.49 -5.36
CA PRO A 84 -0.43 -27.01 -5.89
C PRO A 84 -0.58 -28.48 -6.34
N PRO A 85 0.18 -28.93 -7.35
CA PRO A 85 0.15 -30.31 -7.77
C PRO A 85 0.64 -31.24 -6.66
N VAL A 86 0.09 -32.46 -6.59
CA VAL A 86 0.51 -33.48 -5.62
C VAL A 86 1.95 -33.89 -5.92
N ALA A 87 2.87 -33.57 -5.01
CA ALA A 87 4.26 -34.01 -5.11
C ALA A 87 4.35 -35.53 -4.95
N SER A 88 5.17 -36.20 -5.78
CA SER A 88 5.47 -37.63 -5.60
C SER A 88 6.32 -37.85 -4.34
N SER A 89 6.22 -39.03 -3.71
CA SER A 89 6.98 -39.36 -2.48
C SER A 89 8.50 -39.19 -2.65
N SER A 90 9.04 -39.51 -3.84
CA SER A 90 10.45 -39.28 -4.16
C SER A 90 10.81 -37.81 -4.36
N GLN A 91 9.90 -36.98 -4.87
CA GLN A 91 10.09 -35.52 -4.91
C GLN A 91 10.09 -34.94 -3.50
N ILE A 92 9.22 -35.41 -2.60
CA ILE A 92 9.14 -34.98 -1.21
C ILE A 92 10.45 -35.29 -0.46
N LEU A 93 11.03 -36.48 -0.65
CA LEU A 93 12.33 -36.83 -0.08
C LEU A 93 13.46 -35.93 -0.61
N ASN A 94 13.53 -35.72 -1.93
CA ASN A 94 14.57 -34.88 -2.53
C ASN A 94 14.49 -33.42 -2.05
N ILE A 95 13.27 -32.90 -1.90
CA ILE A 95 13.01 -31.57 -1.34
C ILE A 95 13.47 -31.52 0.13
N ALA A 96 13.12 -32.52 0.94
CA ALA A 96 13.53 -32.59 2.33
C ALA A 96 15.08 -32.63 2.47
N ILE A 97 15.76 -33.46 1.68
CA ILE A 97 17.22 -33.55 1.65
C ILE A 97 17.85 -32.20 1.24
N THR A 98 17.30 -31.53 0.23
CA THR A 98 17.80 -30.24 -0.25
C THR A 98 17.62 -29.15 0.81
N GLN A 99 16.48 -29.13 1.50
CA GLN A 99 16.22 -28.19 2.59
C GLN A 99 17.13 -28.41 3.79
N LEU A 100 17.36 -29.66 4.16
CA LEU A 100 18.34 -30.05 5.18
C LEU A 100 19.76 -29.55 4.84
N GLN A 101 20.18 -29.69 3.59
CA GLN A 101 21.48 -29.20 3.13
C GLN A 101 21.56 -27.67 3.15
N SER A 102 20.49 -27.00 2.69
CA SER A 102 20.35 -25.54 2.75
C SER A 102 20.45 -25.02 4.18
N ILE A 103 19.73 -25.64 5.11
CA ILE A 103 19.76 -25.33 6.55
C ILE A 103 21.17 -25.56 7.12
N SER A 104 21.85 -26.64 6.74
CA SER A 104 23.21 -26.96 7.20
C SER A 104 24.31 -26.02 6.66
N ALA A 105 24.10 -25.45 5.47
CA ALA A 105 25.06 -24.56 4.80
C ALA A 105 24.79 -23.08 5.11
N ASN A 106 23.64 -22.77 5.70
CA ASN A 106 23.23 -21.40 5.96
C ASN A 106 23.91 -20.86 7.24
N PRO A 107 24.74 -19.80 7.13
CA PRO A 107 25.50 -19.22 8.24
C PRO A 107 24.62 -18.80 9.43
N VAL A 108 23.35 -18.46 9.18
CA VAL A 108 22.35 -18.08 10.21
C VAL A 108 22.06 -19.25 11.16
N PHE A 109 21.98 -20.48 10.64
CA PHE A 109 21.70 -21.67 11.44
C PHE A 109 22.98 -22.31 11.98
N THR A 110 24.08 -22.35 11.22
CA THR A 110 25.36 -22.92 11.70
C THR A 110 25.93 -22.24 12.95
N ASN A 111 25.59 -20.97 13.20
CA ASN A 111 26.01 -20.22 14.39
C ASN A 111 25.02 -20.32 15.57
N ASN A 112 23.80 -20.82 15.34
CA ASN A 112 22.78 -21.09 16.35
C ASN A 112 22.35 -22.56 16.23
N THR A 113 23.08 -23.43 16.93
CA THR A 113 22.93 -24.89 16.82
C THR A 113 21.53 -25.38 17.19
N CYS A 114 20.76 -24.59 17.93
CA CYS A 114 19.41 -24.92 18.31
C CYS A 114 18.38 -24.55 17.22
N ALA A 115 18.50 -23.38 16.59
CA ALA A 115 17.69 -23.06 15.41
C ALA A 115 17.98 -24.02 14.23
N LEU A 116 19.25 -24.41 14.06
CA LEU A 116 19.66 -25.43 13.08
C LEU A 116 18.98 -26.78 13.32
N CYS A 117 18.98 -27.21 14.59
CA CYS A 117 18.35 -28.45 15.01
C CYS A 117 16.83 -28.40 14.76
N GLN A 118 16.13 -27.37 15.24
CA GLN A 118 14.68 -27.26 15.11
C GLN A 118 14.23 -27.16 13.65
N ALA A 119 14.90 -26.36 12.84
CA ALA A 119 14.60 -26.25 11.42
C ALA A 119 14.80 -27.58 10.68
N SER A 120 15.88 -28.30 11.00
CA SER A 120 16.14 -29.59 10.38
C SER A 120 15.16 -30.68 10.85
N LEU A 121 14.67 -30.59 12.09
CA LEU A 121 13.67 -31.49 12.64
C LEU A 121 12.26 -31.23 12.07
N GLU A 122 11.91 -29.98 11.77
CA GLU A 122 10.66 -29.64 11.09
C GLU A 122 10.60 -30.23 9.67
N VAL A 123 11.71 -30.15 8.92
CA VAL A 123 11.83 -30.81 7.62
C VAL A 123 11.69 -32.33 7.77
N ALA A 124 12.30 -32.88 8.81
CA ALA A 124 12.21 -34.31 9.13
C ALA A 124 10.77 -34.73 9.47
N LYS A 125 10.03 -33.91 10.21
CA LYS A 125 8.62 -34.15 10.59
C LYS A 125 7.71 -34.10 9.39
N PHE A 126 7.87 -33.11 8.52
CA PHE A 126 7.10 -33.00 7.29
C PHE A 126 7.27 -34.26 6.42
N LEU A 127 8.51 -34.70 6.19
CA LEU A 127 8.76 -35.93 5.44
C LEU A 127 8.19 -37.16 6.14
N SER A 128 8.35 -37.25 7.46
CA SER A 128 7.87 -38.40 8.25
C SER A 128 6.34 -38.53 8.24
N LEU A 129 5.60 -37.43 8.04
CA LEU A 129 4.14 -37.41 7.93
C LEU A 129 3.63 -37.65 6.51
N THR A 130 4.39 -37.23 5.49
CA THR A 130 3.92 -37.22 4.08
C THR A 130 4.47 -38.38 3.25
N ALA A 131 5.67 -38.86 3.54
CA ALA A 131 6.31 -40.00 2.89
C ALA A 131 7.18 -40.78 3.91
N PRO A 132 6.57 -41.43 4.92
CA PRO A 132 7.27 -42.10 6.02
C PRO A 132 8.25 -43.20 5.57
N GLU A 133 8.00 -43.81 4.40
CA GLU A 133 8.88 -44.79 3.77
C GLU A 133 10.29 -44.26 3.48
N HIS A 134 10.41 -42.95 3.29
CA HIS A 134 11.67 -42.25 3.01
C HIS A 134 12.33 -41.64 4.25
N GLY A 135 11.69 -41.72 5.42
CA GLY A 135 12.24 -41.20 6.68
C GLY A 135 13.63 -41.76 7.04
N PRO A 136 13.86 -43.09 6.99
CA PRO A 136 15.17 -43.67 7.26
C PRO A 136 16.28 -43.16 6.32
N GLU A 137 15.95 -43.00 5.04
CA GLU A 137 16.87 -42.47 4.02
C GLU A 137 17.25 -41.02 4.33
N PHE A 138 16.28 -40.21 4.71
CA PHE A 138 16.51 -38.82 5.14
C PHE A 138 17.36 -38.72 6.42
N PHE A 139 17.10 -39.52 7.45
CA PHE A 139 17.89 -39.45 8.69
C PHE A 139 19.33 -39.96 8.52
N ALA A 140 19.55 -40.92 7.62
CA ALA A 140 20.90 -41.29 7.21
C ALA A 140 21.63 -40.09 6.57
N HIS A 141 20.92 -39.37 5.69
CA HIS A 141 21.46 -38.16 5.05
C HIS A 141 21.69 -37.01 6.04
N PHE A 142 20.78 -36.79 6.99
CA PHE A 142 20.92 -35.86 8.12
C PHE A 142 22.19 -36.13 8.92
N CYS A 143 22.41 -37.37 9.31
CA CYS A 143 23.57 -37.78 10.09
C CYS A 143 24.89 -37.57 9.32
N ASN A 144 24.91 -37.90 8.02
CA ASN A 144 26.09 -37.67 7.18
C ASN A 144 26.36 -36.18 6.96
N THR A 145 25.31 -35.38 6.77
CA THR A 145 25.40 -33.94 6.50
C THR A 145 26.01 -33.20 7.69
N PHE A 146 25.59 -33.53 8.90
CA PHE A 146 26.15 -32.96 10.14
C PHE A 146 27.36 -33.73 10.69
N LYS A 147 27.85 -34.75 9.96
CA LYS A 147 29.00 -35.59 10.33
C LYS A 147 28.91 -36.19 11.73
N LEU A 148 27.71 -36.66 12.11
CA LEU A 148 27.43 -37.11 13.48
C LEU A 148 28.06 -38.46 13.82
N SER A 149 28.26 -39.32 12.83
CA SER A 149 28.89 -40.64 13.00
C SER A 149 29.46 -41.16 11.67
N SER A 150 30.41 -42.09 11.72
CA SER A 150 30.88 -42.82 10.53
C SER A 150 29.95 -43.98 10.13
N THR A 151 28.95 -44.31 10.95
CA THR A 151 28.02 -45.44 10.72
C THR A 151 26.59 -45.01 10.36
N CYS A 152 26.37 -43.74 9.96
CA CYS A 152 25.05 -43.15 9.73
C CYS A 152 24.11 -44.02 8.89
N ASN A 153 24.58 -44.53 7.75
CA ASN A 153 23.76 -45.33 6.82
C ASN A 153 23.30 -46.66 7.42
N VAL A 154 24.04 -47.22 8.38
CA VAL A 154 23.68 -48.47 9.06
C VAL A 154 22.78 -48.16 10.27
N THR A 155 23.13 -47.14 11.05
CA THR A 155 22.42 -46.72 12.27
C THR A 155 21.00 -46.22 11.97
N TYR A 156 20.81 -45.41 10.93
CA TYR A 156 19.52 -44.83 10.55
C TYR A 156 18.84 -45.59 9.40
N SER A 157 19.28 -46.82 9.11
CA SER A 157 18.62 -47.68 8.12
C SER A 157 17.19 -48.04 8.52
N LEU A 158 16.39 -48.51 7.55
CA LEU A 158 15.02 -48.98 7.77
C LEU A 158 14.94 -50.07 8.87
N SER A 159 15.92 -50.96 8.91
CA SER A 159 16.05 -52.04 9.91
C SER A 159 16.80 -51.63 11.19
N GLY A 160 17.30 -50.39 11.25
CA GLY A 160 17.97 -49.80 12.41
C GLY A 160 17.05 -48.85 13.17
N LEU A 161 17.57 -47.71 13.60
CA LEU A 161 16.80 -46.68 14.32
C LEU A 161 16.00 -45.76 13.41
N GLY A 162 16.21 -45.81 12.09
CA GLY A 162 15.56 -44.89 11.14
C GLY A 162 14.04 -44.95 11.17
N SER A 163 13.47 -46.16 11.21
CA SER A 163 12.02 -46.37 11.26
C SER A 163 11.39 -45.93 12.60
N VAL A 164 12.12 -46.08 13.71
CA VAL A 164 11.68 -45.66 15.05
C VAL A 164 11.75 -44.13 15.20
N ILE A 165 12.82 -43.50 14.71
CA ILE A 165 12.99 -42.04 14.77
C ILE A 165 11.98 -41.32 13.88
N THR A 166 11.70 -41.87 12.69
CA THR A 166 10.64 -41.38 11.80
C THR A 166 9.28 -41.37 12.51
N GLN A 167 8.94 -42.43 13.26
CA GLN A 167 7.70 -42.49 14.05
C GLN A 167 7.66 -41.48 15.20
N VAL A 168 8.79 -41.25 15.88
CA VAL A 168 8.87 -40.28 17.00
C VAL A 168 8.73 -38.85 16.48
N ILE A 169 9.45 -38.50 15.42
CA ILE A 169 9.46 -37.16 14.84
C ILE A 169 8.12 -36.81 14.17
N ALA A 170 7.43 -37.79 13.58
CA ALA A 170 6.06 -37.60 13.08
C ALA A 170 5.07 -37.15 14.18
N ASN A 171 5.29 -37.56 15.44
CA ASN A 171 4.35 -37.34 16.54
C ASN A 171 4.79 -36.26 17.56
N ALA A 172 5.98 -35.65 17.42
CA ALA A 172 6.54 -34.67 18.36
C ALA A 172 6.36 -33.21 17.91
N ASP A 173 6.25 -32.23 18.82
CA ASP A 173 6.19 -30.77 18.52
C ASP A 173 7.58 -30.15 18.27
N VAL A 174 8.19 -30.46 17.11
CA VAL A 174 9.62 -30.21 16.84
C VAL A 174 10.03 -28.75 16.56
N GLY A 175 9.10 -27.86 16.23
CA GLY A 175 9.31 -26.42 16.06
C GLY A 175 8.89 -25.60 17.28
N GLY A 176 8.05 -26.17 18.14
CA GLY A 176 7.58 -25.59 19.39
C GLY A 176 8.32 -26.09 20.62
N TYR A 177 7.57 -26.37 21.71
CA TYR A 177 8.17 -26.65 23.01
C TYR A 177 8.87 -28.00 23.04
N ASP A 178 8.44 -29.02 22.28
CA ASP A 178 9.16 -30.30 22.24
C ASP A 178 10.46 -30.20 21.43
N GLY A 179 10.55 -29.35 20.40
CA GLY A 179 11.79 -28.97 19.74
C GLY A 179 12.75 -28.24 20.66
N GLN A 180 12.20 -27.44 21.57
CA GLN A 180 12.93 -26.73 22.63
C GLN A 180 13.18 -27.60 23.89
N ALA A 181 12.42 -28.68 24.14
CA ALA A 181 12.42 -29.53 25.36
C ALA A 181 13.02 -30.93 25.14
N SER A 182 13.09 -31.41 23.90
CA SER A 182 13.93 -32.56 23.47
C SER A 182 15.41 -32.35 23.78
N ILE A 183 15.75 -31.13 24.17
CA ILE A 183 17.03 -30.66 24.72
C ILE A 183 17.43 -31.37 26.05
N LYS A 184 16.56 -32.17 26.69
CA LYS A 184 16.95 -32.93 27.91
C LYS A 184 16.67 -34.44 27.97
N SER A 185 15.89 -35.06 27.07
CA SER A 185 15.46 -36.47 27.28
C SER A 185 15.58 -37.42 26.07
N LEU A 186 16.07 -36.96 24.91
CA LEU A 186 16.40 -37.83 23.76
C LEU A 186 17.87 -37.62 23.36
N PRO A 187 18.81 -38.45 23.85
CA PRO A 187 20.26 -38.21 23.73
C PRO A 187 20.85 -38.45 22.33
N ALA A 188 20.04 -38.50 21.27
CA ALA A 188 20.50 -38.95 19.95
C ALA A 188 20.28 -37.98 18.77
N ILE A 189 19.65 -36.80 18.95
CA ILE A 189 19.42 -35.91 17.79
C ILE A 189 20.01 -34.51 17.97
N CYS A 190 19.91 -33.88 19.15
CA CYS A 190 20.53 -32.56 19.36
C CYS A 190 21.32 -32.39 20.67
N HIS A 191 21.39 -33.40 21.56
CA HIS A 191 22.13 -33.28 22.83
C HIS A 191 23.66 -33.34 22.67
N ASN A 192 24.19 -33.91 21.58
CA ASN A 192 25.60 -33.70 21.21
C ASN A 192 25.86 -32.28 20.65
N PHE A 193 24.83 -31.45 20.47
CA PHE A 193 24.88 -30.10 19.91
C PHE A 193 24.32 -29.05 20.89
N VAL A 194 25.12 -28.75 21.91
CA VAL A 194 25.29 -27.42 22.55
C VAL A 194 24.03 -26.70 23.10
N SER A 195 24.07 -26.29 24.37
CA SER A 195 23.08 -25.48 25.06
C SER A 195 22.77 -24.10 24.39
N ALA A 196 21.94 -23.99 23.34
CA ALA A 196 22.13 -22.91 22.34
C ALA A 196 20.93 -22.09 21.74
N CYS A 197 19.68 -22.06 22.23
CA CYS A 197 18.64 -21.20 21.59
C CYS A 197 18.44 -19.80 22.23
N PRO A 198 18.76 -18.71 21.50
CA PRO A 198 18.08 -17.40 21.55
C PRO A 198 17.50 -16.94 20.16
N GLN A 199 16.72 -15.84 20.13
CA GLN A 199 15.83 -15.34 19.02
C GLN A 199 16.57 -14.67 17.80
N PRO A 200 16.09 -14.72 16.51
CA PRO A 200 16.90 -14.44 15.26
C PRO A 200 16.87 -13.01 14.57
N PRO A 201 17.87 -12.60 13.72
CA PRO A 201 18.07 -11.25 13.07
C PRO A 201 17.85 -11.09 11.52
N LEU A 202 18.02 -9.85 10.96
CA LEU A 202 17.83 -9.40 9.55
C LEU A 202 18.81 -9.98 8.48
N ALA A 203 18.42 -9.99 7.19
CA ALA A 203 19.23 -10.52 6.07
C ALA A 203 20.19 -9.49 5.41
N PRO A 204 21.43 -9.88 5.03
CA PRO A 204 22.39 -8.96 4.39
C PRO A 204 22.06 -8.70 2.90
N LEU A 205 22.15 -7.44 2.46
CA LEU A 205 21.96 -7.03 1.06
C LEU A 205 23.28 -7.10 0.26
N ASN A 206 23.24 -7.64 -0.96
CA ASN A 206 24.36 -7.62 -1.92
C ASN A 206 24.05 -6.67 -3.09
N LEU A 207 24.68 -5.49 -3.10
CA LEU A 207 24.46 -4.44 -4.10
C LEU A 207 25.58 -4.34 -5.17
N THR A 208 26.61 -5.20 -5.12
CA THR A 208 27.85 -5.01 -5.90
C THR A 208 27.62 -4.91 -7.41
N ASN A 209 26.61 -5.61 -7.94
CA ASN A 209 26.25 -5.59 -9.36
C ASN A 209 24.79 -5.13 -9.59
N TRP A 210 24.16 -4.50 -8.60
CA TRP A 210 22.76 -4.09 -8.71
C TRP A 210 22.61 -2.84 -9.58
N PHE A 211 23.46 -1.83 -9.38
CA PHE A 211 23.39 -0.58 -10.14
C PHE A 211 24.32 -0.61 -11.35
N ALA A 212 23.79 -0.28 -12.52
CA ALA A 212 24.58 -0.21 -13.75
C ALA A 212 25.63 0.91 -13.72
N LYS A 213 25.33 2.03 -13.05
CA LYS A 213 26.23 3.18 -12.90
C LYS A 213 26.27 3.64 -11.44
N PRO A 214 27.42 4.13 -10.94
CA PRO A 214 27.49 4.75 -9.61
C PRO A 214 26.75 6.09 -9.58
N LYS A 215 26.38 6.55 -8.37
CA LYS A 215 25.78 7.88 -8.18
C LYS A 215 26.72 8.96 -8.75
N PRO A 216 26.24 9.87 -9.61
CA PRO A 216 27.10 10.92 -10.16
C PRO A 216 27.74 11.76 -9.05
N SER A 217 29.04 12.04 -9.17
CA SER A 217 29.78 12.91 -8.25
C SER A 217 30.74 13.81 -9.04
N PRO A 218 30.49 15.14 -9.12
CA PRO A 218 29.38 15.86 -8.50
C PRO A 218 28.02 15.51 -9.11
N LEU A 219 26.94 15.79 -8.38
CA LEU A 219 25.57 15.63 -8.89
C LEU A 219 25.33 16.54 -10.12
N PRO A 220 24.44 16.15 -11.05
CA PRO A 220 24.03 17.01 -12.15
C PRO A 220 23.43 18.32 -11.62
N ALA A 221 23.56 19.40 -12.40
CA ALA A 221 22.96 20.67 -12.05
C ALA A 221 21.43 20.52 -11.90
N PRO A 222 20.82 21.06 -10.82
CA PRO A 222 19.37 21.01 -10.66
C PRO A 222 18.65 21.64 -11.86
N LYS A 223 17.55 21.01 -12.28
CA LYS A 223 16.67 21.59 -13.31
C LYS A 223 16.16 22.95 -12.83
N GLN A 224 16.13 23.92 -13.74
CA GLN A 224 15.63 25.26 -13.44
C GLN A 224 14.10 25.23 -13.39
N ARG A 225 13.53 25.88 -12.37
CA ARG A 225 12.09 26.00 -12.20
C ARG A 225 11.50 26.85 -13.32
N SER A 226 10.31 26.48 -13.77
CA SER A 226 9.57 27.25 -14.77
C SER A 226 8.93 28.50 -14.18
N GLY A 227 8.64 28.49 -12.88
CA GLY A 227 7.82 29.51 -12.21
C GLY A 227 6.32 29.36 -12.50
N LYS A 228 5.92 28.39 -13.33
CA LYS A 228 4.53 28.04 -13.61
C LYS A 228 4.15 26.80 -12.81
N ARG A 229 3.07 26.92 -12.02
CA ARG A 229 2.51 25.84 -11.21
C ARG A 229 1.29 25.22 -11.88
N VAL A 230 1.14 23.91 -11.75
CA VAL A 230 -0.02 23.17 -12.26
C VAL A 230 -0.67 22.35 -11.13
N PRO A 231 -2.01 22.26 -11.09
CA PRO A 231 -2.71 21.46 -10.10
C PRO A 231 -2.68 19.97 -10.48
N VAL A 232 -2.31 19.13 -9.51
CA VAL A 232 -2.27 17.67 -9.62
C VAL A 232 -3.07 17.05 -8.49
N LEU A 233 -4.02 16.18 -8.83
CA LEU A 233 -4.88 15.53 -7.84
C LEU A 233 -4.22 14.24 -7.32
N HIS A 234 -4.35 13.98 -6.02
CA HIS A 234 -4.01 12.71 -5.39
C HIS A 234 -5.24 12.17 -4.68
N LEU A 235 -5.72 11.04 -5.20
CA LEU A 235 -6.78 10.24 -4.62
C LEU A 235 -6.21 8.90 -4.17
N SER A 236 -6.74 8.38 -3.07
CA SER A 236 -6.34 7.09 -2.51
C SER A 236 -7.51 6.49 -1.74
N ASP A 237 -7.53 5.16 -1.60
CA ASP A 237 -8.37 4.42 -0.65
C ASP A 237 -9.84 4.87 -0.75
N PHE A 238 -10.41 4.64 -1.94
CA PHE A 238 -11.80 5.00 -2.21
C PHE A 238 -12.76 4.06 -1.50
N HIS A 239 -12.44 2.75 -1.49
CA HIS A 239 -13.22 1.67 -0.91
C HIS A 239 -14.72 1.88 -1.11
N ILE A 240 -15.16 1.82 -2.37
CA ILE A 240 -16.58 1.91 -2.65
C ILE A 240 -17.26 0.65 -2.13
N ASP A 241 -18.36 0.83 -1.39
CA ASP A 241 -19.21 -0.27 -0.92
C ASP A 241 -20.54 -0.28 -1.70
N PRO A 242 -20.61 -1.01 -2.83
CA PRO A 242 -21.85 -1.23 -3.57
C PRO A 242 -22.97 -1.87 -2.75
N ARG A 243 -22.63 -2.54 -1.64
CA ARG A 243 -23.56 -3.27 -0.76
C ARG A 243 -23.88 -2.49 0.52
N TYR A 244 -23.50 -1.21 0.60
CA TYR A 244 -23.85 -0.34 1.71
C TYR A 244 -25.37 -0.26 1.89
N ALA A 245 -25.84 -0.37 3.13
CA ALA A 245 -27.24 -0.39 3.48
C ALA A 245 -27.61 0.80 4.38
N ASN A 246 -28.34 1.76 3.83
CA ASN A 246 -28.85 2.91 4.59
C ASN A 246 -29.71 2.44 5.78
N GLY A 247 -29.42 2.96 6.97
CA GLY A 247 -30.11 2.60 8.20
C GLY A 247 -29.69 1.28 8.85
N ALA A 248 -28.76 0.51 8.26
CA ALA A 248 -28.16 -0.66 8.90
C ALA A 248 -27.30 -0.28 10.12
N GLU A 249 -26.74 -1.26 10.84
CA GLU A 249 -25.91 -0.96 12.02
C GLU A 249 -24.56 -0.35 11.61
N ALA A 250 -24.30 0.89 12.03
CA ALA A 250 -23.05 1.60 11.82
C ALA A 250 -22.00 1.31 12.90
N ASN A 251 -22.40 0.77 14.06
CA ASN A 251 -21.50 0.41 15.16
C ASN A 251 -21.61 -1.09 15.49
N CYS A 252 -21.27 -1.92 14.51
CA CYS A 252 -21.32 -3.37 14.61
C CYS A 252 -20.22 -3.93 15.52
N THR A 253 -20.39 -5.16 16.02
CA THR A 253 -19.41 -5.77 16.95
C THR A 253 -18.19 -6.37 16.26
N SER A 254 -18.33 -6.75 14.99
CA SER A 254 -17.26 -7.41 14.23
C SER A 254 -17.47 -7.26 12.72
N GLY A 255 -16.38 -7.22 11.98
CA GLY A 255 -16.39 -7.09 10.51
C GLY A 255 -16.73 -5.68 10.05
N LEU A 256 -17.03 -5.56 8.76
CA LEU A 256 -17.46 -4.31 8.14
C LEU A 256 -18.91 -3.98 8.52
N CYS A 257 -19.15 -2.77 9.02
CA CYS A 257 -20.47 -2.30 9.43
C CYS A 257 -21.25 -1.69 8.24
N CYS A 258 -22.43 -1.12 8.52
CA CYS A 258 -23.34 -0.50 7.54
C CYS A 258 -23.85 -1.46 6.46
N ARG A 259 -23.99 -2.74 6.79
CA ARG A 259 -24.52 -3.78 5.92
C ARG A 259 -25.60 -4.56 6.63
N GLN A 260 -26.50 -5.19 5.86
CA GLN A 260 -27.61 -5.96 6.44
C GLN A 260 -27.15 -7.19 7.25
N ASN A 261 -25.97 -7.73 6.93
CA ASN A 261 -25.36 -8.82 7.68
C ASN A 261 -24.49 -8.34 8.88
N GLY A 262 -24.26 -7.03 9.01
CA GLY A 262 -23.55 -6.42 10.12
C GLY A 262 -24.51 -6.06 11.26
N PHE A 263 -24.23 -6.53 12.47
CA PHE A 263 -25.06 -6.24 13.64
C PHE A 263 -24.21 -6.00 14.90
N ASN A 264 -24.80 -5.33 15.88
CA ASN A 264 -24.23 -5.22 17.20
C ASN A 264 -24.71 -6.41 18.06
N SER A 265 -23.79 -7.13 18.68
CA SER A 265 -24.10 -8.27 19.56
C SER A 265 -25.06 -7.93 20.71
N GLN A 266 -25.10 -6.67 21.14
CA GLN A 266 -26.04 -6.17 22.15
C GLN A 266 -27.46 -5.97 21.61
N SER A 267 -27.62 -5.78 20.30
CA SER A 267 -28.91 -5.65 19.61
C SER A 267 -28.87 -6.30 18.23
N PRO A 268 -28.89 -7.65 18.16
CA PRO A 268 -28.69 -8.36 16.89
C PRO A 268 -29.79 -8.13 15.85
N ASN A 269 -30.99 -7.74 16.30
CA ASN A 269 -32.17 -7.62 15.44
C ASN A 269 -32.54 -6.17 15.11
N SER A 270 -31.86 -5.19 15.70
CA SER A 270 -32.16 -3.76 15.51
C SER A 270 -30.90 -2.92 15.58
N PRO A 271 -30.70 -1.96 14.67
CA PRO A 271 -29.54 -1.07 14.71
C PRO A 271 -29.61 -0.15 15.95
N LEU A 272 -28.51 -0.10 16.72
CA LEU A 272 -28.28 0.87 17.80
C LEU A 272 -27.87 2.22 17.22
N SER A 273 -27.02 2.21 16.20
CA SER A 273 -26.60 3.39 15.47
C SER A 273 -26.94 3.21 13.99
N PRO A 274 -28.03 3.80 13.46
CA PRO A 274 -28.37 3.65 12.06
C PRO A 274 -27.31 4.30 11.16
N ALA A 275 -26.95 3.59 10.09
CA ALA A 275 -26.00 3.98 9.05
C ALA A 275 -26.52 5.17 8.24
N PRO A 276 -25.83 6.33 8.27
CA PRO A 276 -26.22 7.50 7.49
C PRO A 276 -26.01 7.29 6.00
N ARG A 277 -26.79 7.99 5.16
CA ARG A 277 -26.71 7.80 3.70
C ARG A 277 -25.34 8.12 3.08
N PHE A 278 -24.53 8.94 3.76
CA PHE A 278 -23.22 9.37 3.28
C PHE A 278 -22.05 8.69 4.00
N GLY A 279 -22.29 7.64 4.79
CA GLY A 279 -21.24 6.87 5.44
C GLY A 279 -21.12 7.11 6.95
N ALA A 280 -20.27 6.32 7.59
CA ALA A 280 -19.98 6.38 9.02
C ALA A 280 -18.55 5.90 9.30
N TYR A 281 -18.03 6.18 10.50
CA TYR A 281 -16.64 5.91 10.90
C TYR A 281 -16.20 4.44 10.84
N LEU A 282 -17.11 3.46 10.84
CA LEU A 282 -16.81 2.03 10.76
C LEU A 282 -17.27 1.39 9.45
N CYS A 283 -17.47 2.22 8.42
CA CYS A 283 -18.06 1.81 7.17
C CYS A 283 -17.29 2.38 6.00
N ASP A 284 -17.30 1.64 4.89
CA ASP A 284 -16.73 2.07 3.63
C ASP A 284 -17.63 3.07 2.89
N THR A 285 -17.14 3.58 1.77
CA THR A 285 -17.73 4.70 1.04
C THR A 285 -19.01 4.27 0.32
N PRO A 286 -20.20 4.77 0.70
CA PRO A 286 -21.39 4.57 -0.12
C PRO A 286 -21.29 5.38 -1.42
N GLU A 287 -22.02 4.95 -2.46
CA GLU A 287 -22.11 5.59 -3.78
C GLU A 287 -22.46 7.09 -3.66
N ALA A 288 -23.30 7.45 -2.68
CA ALA A 288 -23.68 8.83 -2.43
C ALA A 288 -22.50 9.71 -1.94
N LEU A 289 -21.60 9.16 -1.12
CA LEU A 289 -20.38 9.87 -0.69
C LEU A 289 -19.36 9.92 -1.83
N ALA A 290 -19.23 8.83 -2.59
CA ALA A 290 -18.36 8.73 -3.75
C ALA A 290 -18.62 9.87 -4.75
N LEU A 291 -19.87 10.03 -5.18
CA LEU A 291 -20.25 11.08 -6.11
C LEU A 291 -20.14 12.48 -5.49
N ALA A 292 -20.51 12.65 -4.22
CA ALA A 292 -20.36 13.94 -3.53
C ALA A 292 -18.88 14.39 -3.50
N ALA A 293 -17.94 13.48 -3.27
CA ALA A 293 -16.51 13.77 -3.33
C ALA A 293 -16.07 14.15 -4.75
N LEU A 294 -16.48 13.38 -5.76
CA LEU A 294 -16.13 13.62 -7.17
C LEU A 294 -16.74 14.91 -7.74
N GLU A 295 -17.91 15.34 -7.26
CA GLU A 295 -18.48 16.65 -7.60
C GLU A 295 -17.74 17.80 -6.92
N ALA A 296 -17.27 17.59 -5.69
CA ALA A 296 -16.56 18.60 -4.90
C ALA A 296 -15.16 18.89 -5.45
N ILE A 297 -14.43 17.85 -5.88
CA ILE A 297 -13.02 17.96 -6.27
C ILE A 297 -12.78 19.04 -7.35
N PRO A 298 -13.41 18.99 -8.55
CA PRO A 298 -13.17 20.00 -9.59
C PRO A 298 -13.68 21.39 -9.23
N ALA A 299 -14.70 21.48 -8.37
CA ALA A 299 -15.26 22.75 -7.91
C ALA A 299 -14.31 23.45 -6.92
N LEU A 300 -13.71 22.70 -6.01
CA LEU A 300 -12.82 23.21 -4.96
C LEU A 300 -11.41 23.50 -5.46
N SER A 301 -10.91 22.71 -6.41
CA SER A 301 -9.59 22.91 -7.03
C SER A 301 -9.59 24.00 -8.12
N GLY A 302 -10.76 24.49 -8.52
CA GLY A 302 -10.91 25.40 -9.65
C GLY A 302 -10.63 24.76 -11.02
N THR A 303 -10.65 23.43 -11.12
CA THR A 303 -10.32 22.69 -12.36
C THR A 303 -11.55 22.26 -13.18
N LYS A 304 -12.77 22.68 -12.80
CA LYS A 304 -14.01 22.32 -13.50
C LYS A 304 -13.99 22.58 -15.02
N GLU A 305 -13.36 23.66 -15.49
CA GLU A 305 -13.31 24.00 -16.92
C GLU A 305 -12.04 23.51 -17.62
N THR A 306 -10.91 23.45 -16.90
CA THR A 306 -9.59 23.14 -17.48
C THR A 306 -9.15 21.69 -17.32
N GLY A 307 -9.75 20.96 -16.37
CA GLY A 307 -9.24 19.68 -15.87
C GLY A 307 -7.97 19.84 -15.03
N PHE A 308 -7.56 18.75 -14.39
CA PHE A 308 -6.24 18.63 -13.78
C PHE A 308 -5.17 18.40 -14.85
N ALA A 309 -3.93 18.81 -14.58
CA ALA A 309 -2.83 18.53 -15.51
C ALA A 309 -2.58 17.01 -15.63
N TRP A 310 -2.67 16.31 -14.49
CA TRP A 310 -2.79 14.87 -14.37
C TRP A 310 -3.25 14.56 -12.93
N SER A 311 -3.60 13.31 -12.69
CA SER A 311 -3.98 12.80 -11.38
C SER A 311 -3.18 11.55 -11.06
N ILE A 312 -2.97 11.28 -9.77
CA ILE A 312 -2.46 10.01 -9.27
C ILE A 312 -3.53 9.35 -8.42
N TYR A 313 -3.69 8.03 -8.59
CA TYR A 313 -4.59 7.22 -7.80
C TYR A 313 -3.82 6.05 -7.19
N THR A 314 -3.70 6.01 -5.87
CA THR A 314 -2.86 5.03 -5.17
C THR A 314 -3.63 3.81 -4.68
N GLY A 315 -4.56 3.28 -5.47
CA GLY A 315 -5.20 1.98 -5.22
C GLY A 315 -6.27 1.97 -4.13
N ASP A 316 -6.85 0.78 -3.90
CA ASP A 316 -7.90 0.48 -2.92
C ASP A 316 -9.28 1.03 -3.29
N LEU A 317 -9.81 0.46 -4.37
CA LEU A 317 -11.14 0.68 -4.95
C LEU A 317 -12.20 -0.13 -4.20
N VAL A 318 -11.91 -1.37 -3.83
CA VAL A 318 -12.87 -2.35 -3.30
C VAL A 318 -13.07 -2.19 -1.79
N SER A 319 -14.29 -2.36 -1.28
CA SER A 319 -14.57 -2.36 0.16
C SER A 319 -13.92 -3.51 0.95
N HIS A 320 -13.90 -3.38 2.28
CA HIS A 320 -13.33 -4.31 3.24
C HIS A 320 -14.25 -5.51 3.53
N ASP A 321 -14.76 -6.14 2.46
CA ASP A 321 -15.52 -7.38 2.56
C ASP A 321 -14.62 -8.53 3.03
N PRO A 322 -15.15 -9.46 3.84
CA PRO A 322 -14.50 -10.75 4.04
C PRO A 322 -14.29 -11.48 2.71
N ASP A 323 -13.17 -12.20 2.57
CA ASP A 323 -12.81 -12.94 1.34
C ASP A 323 -13.93 -13.84 0.81
N ASN A 324 -14.73 -14.46 1.68
CA ASN A 324 -15.84 -15.34 1.30
C ASN A 324 -17.06 -14.60 0.70
N GLN A 325 -17.09 -13.27 0.77
CA GLN A 325 -18.13 -12.41 0.19
C GLN A 325 -17.62 -11.68 -1.07
N LEU A 326 -16.31 -11.67 -1.29
CA LEU A 326 -15.66 -11.17 -2.50
C LEU A 326 -15.72 -12.21 -3.62
N SER A 327 -15.56 -11.72 -4.86
CA SER A 327 -15.39 -12.54 -6.06
C SER A 327 -14.67 -11.72 -7.13
N ARG A 328 -14.15 -12.36 -8.18
CA ARG A 328 -13.49 -11.63 -9.29
C ARG A 328 -14.42 -10.60 -9.92
N ARG A 329 -15.66 -10.99 -10.19
CA ARG A 329 -16.69 -10.12 -10.78
C ARG A 329 -17.02 -8.90 -9.92
N TYR A 330 -16.93 -9.03 -8.60
CA TYR A 330 -17.17 -7.89 -7.70
C TYR A 330 -16.06 -6.84 -7.83
N ILE A 331 -14.80 -7.28 -7.96
CA ILE A 331 -13.65 -6.39 -8.14
C ILE A 331 -13.74 -5.68 -9.49
N GLU A 332 -13.94 -6.44 -10.58
CA GLU A 332 -14.10 -5.88 -11.92
C GLU A 332 -15.21 -4.80 -11.98
N TYR A 333 -16.33 -5.04 -11.27
CA TYR A 333 -17.42 -4.07 -11.15
C TYR A 333 -16.96 -2.75 -10.50
N THR A 334 -16.26 -2.82 -9.36
CA THR A 334 -15.78 -1.61 -8.66
C THR A 334 -14.75 -0.82 -9.48
N GLU A 335 -13.83 -1.53 -10.16
CA GLU A 335 -12.84 -0.94 -11.05
C GLU A 335 -13.50 -0.20 -12.22
N THR A 336 -14.47 -0.86 -12.86
CA THR A 336 -15.22 -0.30 -13.99
C THR A 336 -15.90 1.01 -13.60
N ILE A 337 -16.60 1.02 -12.46
CA ILE A 337 -17.36 2.21 -12.00
C ILE A 337 -16.43 3.35 -11.68
N LEU A 338 -15.42 3.12 -10.84
CA LEU A 338 -14.60 4.21 -10.31
C LEU A 338 -13.73 4.81 -11.41
N TYR A 339 -13.18 4.01 -12.32
CA TYR A 339 -12.41 4.56 -13.44
C TYR A 339 -13.26 5.33 -14.45
N ASP A 340 -14.46 4.86 -14.78
CA ASP A 340 -15.41 5.61 -15.62
C ASP A 340 -15.83 6.94 -14.95
N LEU A 341 -16.14 6.91 -13.65
CA LEU A 341 -16.47 8.11 -12.89
C LEU A 341 -15.30 9.09 -12.82
N PHE A 342 -14.07 8.61 -12.61
CA PHE A 342 -12.87 9.46 -12.62
C PHE A 342 -12.72 10.16 -13.97
N LYS A 343 -12.90 9.44 -15.09
CA LYS A 343 -12.83 10.05 -16.42
C LYS A 343 -13.88 11.11 -16.61
N ARG A 344 -15.14 10.81 -16.28
CA ARG A 344 -16.28 11.70 -16.56
C ARG A 344 -16.30 12.93 -15.65
N MET A 345 -15.91 12.79 -14.39
CA MET A 345 -16.07 13.85 -13.38
C MET A 345 -14.80 14.67 -13.13
N LEU A 346 -13.60 14.07 -13.19
CA LEU A 346 -12.33 14.77 -12.91
C LEU A 346 -11.76 15.50 -14.14
N GLY A 347 -12.28 15.21 -15.34
CA GLY A 347 -11.97 15.92 -16.59
C GLY A 347 -10.93 15.22 -17.47
N SER A 348 -10.32 16.00 -18.36
CA SER A 348 -9.51 15.47 -19.49
C SER A 348 -8.10 14.99 -19.14
N GLY A 349 -7.61 15.25 -17.92
CA GLY A 349 -6.27 14.85 -17.49
C GLY A 349 -6.13 13.31 -17.35
N PRO A 350 -4.94 12.74 -17.62
CA PRO A 350 -4.70 11.32 -17.40
C PRO A 350 -4.65 11.00 -15.89
N VAL A 351 -5.16 9.83 -15.52
CA VAL A 351 -5.08 9.28 -14.16
C VAL A 351 -4.04 8.16 -14.17
N TYR A 352 -2.95 8.34 -13.42
CA TYR A 352 -1.95 7.30 -13.21
C TYR A 352 -2.31 6.52 -11.94
N ALA A 353 -2.92 5.36 -12.12
CA ALA A 353 -3.34 4.48 -11.05
C ALA A 353 -2.26 3.45 -10.70
N ALA A 354 -2.12 3.14 -9.42
CA ALA A 354 -1.41 1.98 -8.89
C ALA A 354 -2.43 1.02 -8.24
N LEU A 355 -2.10 -0.26 -8.20
CA LEU A 355 -2.92 -1.28 -7.55
C LEU A 355 -2.77 -1.17 -6.02
N GLY A 356 -3.88 -1.29 -5.30
CA GLY A 356 -3.91 -1.43 -3.85
C GLY A 356 -4.22 -2.86 -3.41
N ASN A 357 -4.05 -3.12 -2.11
CA ASN A 357 -4.17 -4.47 -1.58
C ASN A 357 -5.62 -4.97 -1.53
N HIS A 358 -6.62 -4.12 -1.69
CA HIS A 358 -8.02 -4.54 -1.83
C HIS A 358 -8.44 -4.77 -3.28
N ASP A 359 -7.61 -4.40 -4.26
CA ASP A 359 -7.95 -4.46 -5.68
C ASP A 359 -7.72 -5.86 -6.30
N SER A 360 -7.57 -6.91 -5.49
CA SER A 360 -7.36 -8.29 -5.96
C SER A 360 -8.23 -9.31 -5.21
N TYR A 361 -8.57 -10.41 -5.90
CA TYR A 361 -9.30 -11.54 -5.33
C TYR A 361 -8.44 -12.80 -5.39
N ASN A 362 -8.06 -13.42 -4.26
CA ASN A 362 -8.28 -13.07 -2.85
C ASN A 362 -7.55 -11.79 -2.42
N GLN A 363 -8.04 -11.15 -1.36
CA GLN A 363 -7.53 -9.86 -0.91
C GLN A 363 -6.01 -9.88 -0.67
N ALA A 364 -5.33 -8.86 -1.20
CA ALA A 364 -3.91 -8.57 -1.03
C ALA A 364 -2.97 -9.69 -1.49
N GLN A 365 -3.46 -10.62 -2.30
CA GLN A 365 -2.65 -11.73 -2.78
C GLN A 365 -2.15 -11.45 -4.18
N ASP A 366 -0.82 -11.36 -4.31
CA ASP A 366 -0.15 -11.38 -5.60
C ASP A 366 0.96 -12.41 -5.60
N ALA A 367 0.89 -13.33 -6.55
CA ALA A 367 1.86 -14.41 -6.68
C ALA A 367 3.03 -13.97 -7.58
N PRO A 368 4.29 -14.11 -7.14
CA PRO A 368 5.42 -13.84 -7.99
C PRO A 368 5.51 -14.88 -9.12
N HIS A 369 5.72 -14.42 -10.35
CA HIS A 369 5.86 -15.27 -11.53
C HIS A 369 7.00 -16.31 -11.42
N ALA A 370 7.95 -16.08 -10.51
CA ALA A 370 9.01 -17.02 -10.17
C ALA A 370 8.51 -18.39 -9.67
N ILE A 371 7.26 -18.51 -9.19
CA ILE A 371 6.64 -19.77 -8.76
C ILE A 371 6.37 -20.71 -9.96
N GLY A 372 6.18 -20.15 -11.16
CA GLY A 372 5.98 -20.87 -12.41
C GLY A 372 4.62 -21.58 -12.54
N GLY A 373 4.30 -21.97 -13.78
CA GLY A 373 3.07 -22.71 -14.12
C GLY A 373 1.79 -21.89 -13.89
N GLU A 374 0.66 -22.59 -13.77
CA GLU A 374 -0.65 -21.96 -13.56
C GLU A 374 -0.74 -21.15 -12.25
N LEU A 375 0.08 -21.48 -11.24
CA LEU A 375 0.16 -20.73 -9.97
C LEU A 375 0.75 -19.33 -10.15
N ALA A 376 1.66 -19.14 -11.11
CA ALA A 376 2.25 -17.85 -11.42
C ALA A 376 1.29 -16.91 -12.15
N GLU A 377 0.30 -17.44 -12.86
CA GLU A 377 -0.63 -16.68 -13.70
C GLU A 377 -2.02 -16.52 -13.05
N GLN A 378 -2.20 -17.02 -11.83
CA GLN A 378 -3.51 -17.08 -11.17
C GLN A 378 -4.17 -15.71 -10.93
N TYR A 379 -3.38 -14.62 -10.89
CA TYR A 379 -3.86 -13.23 -10.73
C TYR A 379 -3.78 -12.42 -12.02
N SER A 380 -3.33 -13.00 -13.13
CA SER A 380 -3.17 -12.30 -14.41
C SER A 380 -4.49 -11.75 -14.96
N TRP A 381 -5.63 -12.38 -14.63
CA TRP A 381 -6.96 -11.88 -14.99
C TRP A 381 -7.17 -10.43 -14.53
N ASN A 382 -6.68 -10.09 -13.33
CA ASN A 382 -6.86 -8.78 -12.74
C ASN A 382 -5.99 -7.73 -13.46
N TYR A 383 -4.70 -8.05 -13.63
CA TYR A 383 -3.77 -7.17 -14.34
C TYR A 383 -4.20 -6.93 -15.79
N ASP A 384 -4.78 -7.94 -16.45
CA ASP A 384 -5.32 -7.82 -17.79
C ASP A 384 -6.54 -6.91 -17.85
N HIS A 385 -7.45 -7.02 -16.87
CA HIS A 385 -8.67 -6.23 -16.79
C HIS A 385 -8.38 -4.75 -16.53
N ILE A 386 -7.63 -4.43 -15.46
CA ILE A 386 -7.28 -3.04 -15.11
C ILE A 386 -6.46 -2.35 -16.21
N ALA A 387 -5.51 -3.06 -16.83
CA ALA A 387 -4.72 -2.48 -17.90
C ALA A 387 -5.58 -2.22 -19.15
N GLY A 388 -6.58 -3.07 -19.39
CA GLY A 388 -7.61 -2.84 -20.41
C GLY A 388 -8.46 -1.60 -20.13
N LEU A 389 -8.90 -1.41 -18.89
CA LEU A 389 -9.67 -0.23 -18.47
C LEU A 389 -8.83 1.05 -18.60
N TRP A 390 -7.58 1.04 -18.13
CA TRP A 390 -6.68 2.19 -18.27
C TRP A 390 -6.40 2.56 -19.73
N GLN A 391 -6.35 1.57 -20.62
CA GLN A 391 -6.25 1.78 -22.06
C GLN A 391 -7.54 2.36 -22.64
N TYR A 392 -8.69 1.80 -22.28
CA TYR A 392 -10.02 2.25 -22.72
C TYR A 392 -10.28 3.71 -22.34
N GLU A 393 -9.89 4.11 -21.13
CA GLU A 393 -10.00 5.49 -20.65
C GLU A 393 -8.97 6.46 -21.27
N ASN A 394 -8.09 5.96 -22.15
CA ASN A 394 -7.01 6.69 -22.81
C ASN A 394 -6.01 7.33 -21.83
N TRP A 395 -5.73 6.65 -20.71
CA TRP A 395 -4.71 7.10 -19.74
C TRP A 395 -3.34 6.51 -20.03
N LEU A 396 -3.30 5.27 -20.54
CA LEU A 396 -2.05 4.57 -20.83
C LEU A 396 -1.87 4.28 -22.32
N PRO A 397 -0.65 4.49 -22.85
CA PRO A 397 -0.28 4.01 -24.18
C PRO A 397 -0.09 2.48 -24.20
N GLU A 398 -0.11 1.90 -25.40
CA GLU A 398 -0.06 0.43 -25.61
C GLU A 398 1.19 -0.24 -25.02
N ASP A 399 2.34 0.45 -25.03
CA ASP A 399 3.58 -0.04 -24.43
C ASP A 399 3.49 -0.09 -22.89
N ALA A 400 2.90 0.92 -22.26
CA ALA A 400 2.65 0.92 -20.81
C ALA A 400 1.64 -0.16 -20.39
N VAL A 401 0.62 -0.42 -21.22
CA VAL A 401 -0.36 -1.51 -21.00
C VAL A 401 0.33 -2.88 -21.05
N ALA A 402 1.24 -3.10 -22.00
CA ALA A 402 2.01 -4.33 -22.09
C ALA A 402 2.93 -4.51 -20.86
N LEU A 403 3.54 -3.43 -20.36
CA LEU A 403 4.32 -3.46 -19.12
C LEU A 403 3.43 -3.80 -17.92
N ALA A 404 2.27 -3.17 -17.77
CA ALA A 404 1.33 -3.42 -16.67
C ALA A 404 0.95 -4.91 -16.59
N LYS A 405 0.64 -5.53 -17.73
CA LYS A 405 0.29 -6.96 -17.81
C LYS A 405 1.45 -7.88 -17.44
N ALA A 406 2.68 -7.49 -17.77
CA ALA A 406 3.88 -8.29 -17.52
C ALA A 406 4.48 -8.11 -16.11
N HIS A 407 4.21 -6.98 -15.45
CA HIS A 407 4.84 -6.59 -14.19
C HIS A 407 3.80 -6.35 -13.07
N TYR A 408 2.81 -7.23 -12.96
CA TYR A 408 1.83 -7.24 -11.88
C TYR A 408 1.08 -5.90 -11.69
N ALA A 409 0.60 -5.29 -12.78
CA ALA A 409 0.02 -3.95 -12.82
C ALA A 409 1.02 -2.77 -12.67
N GLY A 410 2.32 -3.04 -12.52
CA GLY A 410 3.37 -2.02 -12.54
C GLY A 410 3.73 -1.58 -13.95
N TYR A 411 3.80 -0.29 -14.21
CA TYR A 411 4.13 0.25 -15.53
C TYR A 411 4.94 1.54 -15.45
N MET A 412 5.46 1.97 -16.60
CA MET A 412 6.12 3.25 -16.76
C MET A 412 5.50 4.01 -17.92
N VAL A 413 5.12 5.28 -17.68
CA VAL A 413 4.69 6.20 -18.74
C VAL A 413 5.71 7.31 -18.89
N LYS A 414 6.30 7.41 -20.09
CA LYS A 414 7.18 8.51 -20.46
C LYS A 414 6.37 9.63 -21.12
N ARG A 415 6.37 10.80 -20.50
CA ARG A 415 5.71 11.99 -21.02
C ARG A 415 6.66 12.84 -21.86
N SER A 416 6.09 13.63 -22.77
CA SER A 416 6.83 14.53 -23.67
C SER A 416 7.47 15.73 -22.96
N ASP A 417 7.04 16.04 -21.74
CA ASP A 417 7.57 17.12 -20.88
C ASP A 417 8.81 16.69 -20.08
N GLY A 418 9.25 15.44 -20.19
CA GLY A 418 10.43 14.92 -19.49
C GLY A 418 10.13 14.43 -18.06
N LEU A 419 8.86 14.17 -17.74
CA LEU A 419 8.43 13.39 -16.57
C LEU A 419 8.21 11.93 -16.96
N ARG A 420 8.69 11.01 -16.12
CA ARG A 420 8.27 9.60 -16.14
C ARG A 420 7.49 9.29 -14.87
N VAL A 421 6.34 8.64 -15.03
CA VAL A 421 5.57 8.12 -13.91
C VAL A 421 5.77 6.62 -13.88
N VAL A 422 6.30 6.11 -12.78
CA VAL A 422 6.54 4.68 -12.56
C VAL A 422 5.60 4.22 -11.46
N THR A 423 4.71 3.29 -11.78
CA THR A 423 3.79 2.67 -10.83
C THR A 423 4.34 1.31 -10.41
N LEU A 424 4.15 0.98 -9.13
CA LEU A 424 4.61 -0.26 -8.52
C LEU A 424 3.45 -0.95 -7.83
N ASN A 425 3.37 -2.27 -7.98
CA ASN A 425 2.50 -3.09 -7.13
C ASN A 425 3.22 -3.42 -5.83
N THR A 426 2.97 -2.59 -4.83
CA THR A 426 3.60 -2.68 -3.51
C THR A 426 3.00 -3.78 -2.62
N ASP A 427 2.00 -4.54 -3.08
CA ASP A 427 1.50 -5.70 -2.35
C ASP A 427 2.56 -6.82 -2.30
N MET A 428 3.48 -6.82 -3.27
CA MET A 428 4.67 -7.68 -3.34
C MET A 428 5.71 -7.44 -2.24
N TRP A 429 5.50 -6.47 -1.34
CA TRP A 429 6.29 -6.34 -0.12
C TRP A 429 5.44 -6.21 1.15
N GLN A 430 4.11 -6.34 1.07
CA GLN A 430 3.25 -6.22 2.23
C GLN A 430 3.47 -7.41 3.18
N HIS A 431 3.66 -7.12 4.46
CA HIS A 431 4.00 -8.12 5.47
C HIS A 431 2.78 -8.91 5.95
N ARG A 432 1.63 -8.25 6.12
CA ARG A 432 0.51 -8.83 6.88
C ARG A 432 -0.53 -9.56 6.04
N ALA A 433 -0.63 -9.23 4.76
CA ALA A 433 -1.74 -9.68 3.93
C ALA A 433 -1.28 -10.59 2.80
N ASN A 434 -0.25 -10.23 2.03
CA ASN A 434 0.27 -11.11 0.98
C ASN A 434 1.11 -12.27 1.56
N TYR A 435 0.58 -13.49 1.50
CA TYR A 435 1.26 -14.68 2.00
C TYR A 435 2.39 -15.17 1.08
N PHE A 436 2.36 -14.83 -0.21
CA PHE A 436 3.39 -15.23 -1.16
C PHE A 436 4.73 -14.54 -0.90
N ASN A 437 4.74 -13.39 -0.21
CA ASN A 437 5.96 -12.67 0.14
C ASN A 437 6.86 -13.42 1.13
N TYR A 438 6.33 -14.44 1.82
CA TYR A 438 7.11 -15.31 2.71
C TYR A 438 7.87 -16.40 1.94
N ILE A 439 7.69 -16.48 0.63
CA ILE A 439 8.44 -17.38 -0.24
C ILE A 439 9.78 -16.73 -0.57
N ASN A 440 10.88 -17.43 -0.25
CA ASN A 440 12.25 -17.01 -0.58
C ASN A 440 12.64 -15.63 -0.01
N MET A 441 12.30 -15.34 1.26
CA MET A 441 12.60 -14.07 1.94
C MET A 441 14.09 -13.68 2.01
N THR A 442 15.00 -14.60 1.67
CA THR A 442 16.43 -14.32 1.50
C THR A 442 16.72 -13.42 0.30
N ASN A 443 15.85 -13.42 -0.71
CA ASN A 443 15.91 -12.48 -1.82
C ASN A 443 15.01 -11.27 -1.51
N PRO A 444 15.54 -10.04 -1.43
CA PRO A 444 14.73 -8.83 -1.19
C PRO A 444 13.81 -8.45 -2.36
N ASP A 445 13.98 -9.04 -3.56
CA ASP A 445 13.15 -8.76 -4.75
C ASP A 445 12.73 -10.06 -5.45
N THR A 446 11.81 -10.80 -4.83
CA THR A 446 11.29 -12.07 -5.38
C THR A 446 10.40 -11.87 -6.61
N SER A 447 9.71 -10.72 -6.69
CA SER A 447 8.82 -10.39 -7.83
C SER A 447 9.57 -9.81 -9.03
N GLY A 448 10.77 -9.23 -8.82
CA GLY A 448 11.50 -8.48 -9.85
C GLY A 448 11.03 -7.04 -10.01
N MET A 449 10.09 -6.59 -9.16
CA MET A 449 9.54 -5.23 -9.19
C MET A 449 10.62 -4.18 -8.90
N LEU A 450 11.51 -4.42 -7.94
CA LEU A 450 12.55 -3.45 -7.59
C LEU A 450 13.65 -3.38 -8.65
N ARG A 451 13.91 -4.50 -9.34
CA ARG A 451 14.75 -4.55 -10.53
C ARG A 451 14.15 -3.70 -11.65
N PHE A 452 12.87 -3.91 -11.97
CA PHE A 452 12.12 -3.10 -12.94
C PHE A 452 12.23 -1.60 -12.62
N LEU A 453 11.94 -1.20 -11.37
CA LEU A 453 12.09 0.19 -10.92
C LEU A 453 13.52 0.72 -11.14
N THR A 454 14.54 -0.08 -10.78
CA THR A 454 15.94 0.34 -10.90
C THR A 454 16.33 0.56 -12.37
N ASP A 455 15.89 -0.32 -13.28
CA ASP A 455 16.15 -0.19 -14.72
C ASP A 455 15.50 1.07 -15.30
N GLU A 456 14.24 1.35 -14.92
CA GLU A 456 13.53 2.54 -15.37
C GLU A 456 14.15 3.84 -14.83
N LEU A 457 14.57 3.85 -13.56
CA LEU A 457 15.30 4.97 -12.97
C LEU A 457 16.65 5.21 -13.64
N GLN A 458 17.38 4.16 -14.01
CA GLN A 458 18.62 4.30 -14.75
C GLN A 458 18.39 4.86 -16.16
N ALA A 459 17.35 4.39 -16.85
CA ALA A 459 16.98 4.91 -18.15
C ALA A 459 16.50 6.37 -18.09
N ALA A 460 15.90 6.79 -16.97
CA ALA A 460 15.54 8.18 -16.72
C ALA A 460 16.77 9.06 -16.46
N GLU A 461 17.73 8.57 -15.67
CA GLU A 461 19.03 9.23 -15.43
C GLU A 461 19.76 9.49 -16.75
N ASP A 462 19.82 8.49 -17.62
CA ASP A 462 20.51 8.57 -18.91
C ASP A 462 19.84 9.55 -19.89
N ALA A 463 18.53 9.72 -19.78
CA ALA A 463 17.76 10.67 -20.59
C ALA A 463 17.68 12.08 -19.98
N GLY A 464 18.03 12.26 -18.70
CA GLY A 464 17.83 13.51 -17.96
C GLY A 464 16.36 13.78 -17.61
N ASP A 465 15.54 12.74 -17.52
CA ASP A 465 14.12 12.83 -17.14
C ASP A 465 13.97 12.88 -15.61
N ARG A 466 12.85 13.44 -15.11
CA ARG A 466 12.47 13.36 -13.69
C ARG A 466 11.45 12.26 -13.49
N VAL A 467 11.44 11.63 -12.32
CA VAL A 467 10.59 10.47 -12.04
C VAL A 467 9.68 10.70 -10.85
N TRP A 468 8.41 10.31 -11.00
CA TRP A 468 7.46 10.12 -9.92
C TRP A 468 7.25 8.63 -9.70
N ILE A 469 7.37 8.20 -8.44
CA ILE A 469 7.10 6.81 -8.04
C ILE A 469 5.74 6.79 -7.37
N VAL A 470 4.85 5.90 -7.80
CA VAL A 470 3.50 5.73 -7.26
C VAL A 470 3.33 4.28 -6.83
N GLY A 471 2.87 4.06 -5.62
CA GLY A 471 2.46 2.74 -5.12
C GLY A 471 1.36 2.89 -4.09
N HIS A 472 0.88 1.80 -3.51
CA HIS A 472 -0.16 1.83 -2.49
C HIS A 472 0.45 1.69 -1.09
N VAL A 473 0.90 0.48 -0.71
CA VAL A 473 1.57 0.19 0.57
C VAL A 473 2.89 0.98 0.69
N LEU A 474 2.97 1.84 1.70
CA LEU A 474 4.17 2.60 2.06
C LEU A 474 5.36 1.72 2.44
N SER A 475 6.58 2.27 2.33
CA SER A 475 7.83 1.56 2.62
C SER A 475 8.36 1.74 4.05
N GLY A 476 7.87 2.73 4.81
CA GLY A 476 8.44 3.16 6.09
C GLY A 476 7.41 3.51 7.16
N TRP A 477 7.44 4.77 7.64
CA TRP A 477 6.64 5.28 8.75
C TRP A 477 6.90 4.52 10.06
N ASP A 478 5.99 3.66 10.50
CA ASP A 478 6.14 2.84 11.71
C ASP A 478 6.75 1.45 11.44
N GLY A 479 6.88 1.07 10.16
CA GLY A 479 7.44 -0.19 9.72
C GLY A 479 6.60 -1.43 10.04
N THR A 480 5.29 -1.29 10.26
CA THR A 480 4.41 -2.42 10.63
C THR A 480 3.67 -3.06 9.44
N ASN A 481 3.58 -2.35 8.32
CA ASN A 481 2.82 -2.74 7.12
C ASN A 481 3.66 -3.53 6.10
N PRO A 482 4.86 -3.06 5.68
CA PRO A 482 5.68 -3.79 4.72
C PRO A 482 6.78 -4.65 5.38
N LEU A 483 7.40 -5.53 4.58
CA LEU A 483 8.54 -6.36 4.98
C LEU A 483 9.85 -5.56 5.06
N ALA A 484 10.74 -5.96 5.97
CA ALA A 484 12.00 -5.27 6.19
C ALA A 484 13.00 -5.37 5.03
N ASN A 485 13.12 -6.53 4.39
CA ASN A 485 14.15 -6.74 3.35
C ASN A 485 13.86 -5.96 2.05
N PRO A 486 12.64 -6.01 1.45
CA PRO A 486 12.35 -5.27 0.23
C PRO A 486 12.39 -3.74 0.44
N THR A 487 11.88 -3.25 1.57
CA THR A 487 11.90 -1.81 1.88
C THR A 487 13.31 -1.29 2.13
N ASN A 488 14.21 -2.11 2.68
CA ASN A 488 15.62 -1.77 2.78
C ASN A 488 16.26 -1.62 1.39
N LEU A 489 15.98 -2.53 0.45
CA LEU A 489 16.50 -2.42 -0.93
C LEU A 489 15.92 -1.18 -1.63
N PHE A 490 14.62 -0.92 -1.49
CA PHE A 490 13.98 0.29 -2.01
C PHE A 490 14.64 1.57 -1.49
N TYR A 491 14.97 1.62 -0.19
CA TYR A 491 15.68 2.76 0.39
C TYR A 491 17.03 3.02 -0.28
N GLN A 492 17.79 1.96 -0.59
CA GLN A 492 19.07 2.08 -1.30
C GLN A 492 18.90 2.55 -2.75
N ILE A 493 17.83 2.13 -3.41
CA ILE A 493 17.47 2.60 -4.76
C ILE A 493 17.14 4.10 -4.71
N VAL A 494 16.33 4.54 -3.75
CA VAL A 494 16.00 5.96 -3.57
C VAL A 494 17.26 6.78 -3.27
N ASP A 495 18.12 6.34 -2.35
CA ASP A 495 19.40 7.03 -2.08
C ASP A 495 20.24 7.20 -3.36
N ARG A 496 20.34 6.15 -4.18
CA ARG A 496 21.12 6.18 -5.43
C ARG A 496 20.60 7.20 -6.44
N TYR A 497 19.29 7.31 -6.65
CA TYR A 497 18.69 8.12 -7.71
C TYR A 497 18.16 9.49 -7.25
N SER A 498 18.21 9.77 -5.95
CA SER A 498 17.83 11.08 -5.39
C SER A 498 19.05 11.98 -5.12
N PRO A 499 18.89 13.31 -5.24
CA PRO A 499 17.66 14.03 -5.63
C PRO A 499 17.55 14.31 -7.14
N HIS A 500 18.51 13.87 -7.96
CA HIS A 500 18.63 14.32 -9.35
C HIS A 500 17.65 13.67 -10.34
N VAL A 501 17.15 12.46 -10.06
CA VAL A 501 16.15 11.77 -10.89
C VAL A 501 14.78 11.77 -10.23
N ILE A 502 14.67 11.25 -9.01
CA ILE A 502 13.38 11.11 -8.30
C ILE A 502 12.94 12.48 -7.81
N ALA A 503 11.76 12.92 -8.25
CA ALA A 503 11.15 14.16 -7.79
C ALA A 503 10.22 13.96 -6.59
N ASN A 504 9.33 12.96 -6.64
CA ASN A 504 8.41 12.64 -5.55
C ASN A 504 8.07 11.15 -5.52
N ILE A 505 7.68 10.67 -4.34
CA ILE A 505 7.16 9.33 -4.11
C ILE A 505 5.76 9.49 -3.50
N PHE A 506 4.78 8.73 -3.98
CA PHE A 506 3.40 8.80 -3.51
C PHE A 506 2.90 7.40 -3.11
N PHE A 507 2.24 7.34 -1.96
CA PHE A 507 1.66 6.14 -1.35
C PHE A 507 0.25 6.45 -0.79
N GLY A 508 -0.44 5.41 -0.34
CA GLY A 508 -1.77 5.46 0.30
C GLY A 508 -1.82 4.52 1.50
N HIS A 509 -2.82 3.63 1.53
CA HIS A 509 -2.96 2.45 2.41
C HIS A 509 -3.30 2.73 3.87
N THR A 510 -2.68 3.73 4.49
CA THR A 510 -2.92 4.02 5.92
C THR A 510 -4.19 4.80 6.16
N HIS A 511 -4.86 5.27 5.10
CA HIS A 511 -6.04 6.13 5.10
C HIS A 511 -5.84 7.53 5.72
N GLU A 512 -4.67 7.75 6.31
CA GLU A 512 -4.28 8.89 7.11
C GLU A 512 -3.37 9.83 6.32
N ASP A 513 -3.33 11.10 6.72
CA ASP A 513 -2.41 12.07 6.15
C ASP A 513 -1.02 11.96 6.78
N GLN A 514 -0.07 11.37 6.06
CA GLN A 514 1.25 11.07 6.58
C GLN A 514 2.36 11.44 5.58
N ILE A 515 3.60 11.52 6.10
CA ILE A 515 4.77 11.76 5.27
C ILE A 515 6.00 11.03 5.80
N SER A 516 6.93 10.65 4.93
CA SER A 516 8.21 10.06 5.35
C SER A 516 9.39 10.59 4.54
N ILE A 517 10.53 10.72 5.19
CA ILE A 517 11.76 11.31 4.63
C ILE A 517 12.81 10.22 4.40
N PHE A 518 13.47 10.29 3.25
CA PHE A 518 14.63 9.48 2.89
C PHE A 518 15.91 10.29 3.05
N TYR A 519 16.92 9.68 3.65
CA TYR A 519 18.22 10.28 3.96
C TYR A 519 19.36 9.51 3.26
N ALA A 520 20.46 10.19 2.98
CA ALA A 520 21.66 9.59 2.42
C ALA A 520 22.32 8.61 3.39
N ASN A 521 23.04 7.63 2.84
CA ASN A 521 23.80 6.64 3.60
C ASN A 521 22.95 5.85 4.60
N ASN A 522 21.74 5.42 4.19
CA ASN A 522 20.85 4.63 5.03
C ASN A 522 20.48 5.29 6.38
N ALA A 523 20.28 6.61 6.39
CA ALA A 523 20.00 7.40 7.59
C ALA A 523 21.03 7.27 8.72
N THR A 524 22.32 6.98 8.43
CA THR A 524 23.39 7.05 9.45
C THR A 524 23.54 8.45 10.04
N THR A 525 23.14 9.48 9.28
CA THR A 525 23.10 10.86 9.74
C THR A 525 21.77 11.47 9.29
N ILE A 526 20.94 11.82 10.27
CA ILE A 526 19.64 12.44 10.05
C ILE A 526 19.83 13.95 10.17
N SER A 527 20.08 14.61 9.04
CA SER A 527 20.29 16.06 8.96
C SER A 527 19.68 16.65 7.69
N ALA A 528 19.54 17.98 7.66
CA ALA A 528 19.02 18.72 6.52
C ALA A 528 19.81 18.47 5.22
N ASP A 529 21.14 18.36 5.32
CA ASP A 529 22.05 18.14 4.20
C ASP A 529 22.00 16.69 3.68
N ALA A 530 21.62 15.76 4.54
CA ALA A 530 21.47 14.35 4.18
C ALA A 530 20.07 14.02 3.64
N ALA A 531 19.09 14.94 3.71
CA ALA A 531 17.73 14.68 3.26
C ALA A 531 17.65 14.65 1.71
N LEU A 532 17.12 13.57 1.14
CA LEU A 532 17.16 13.29 -0.30
C LEU A 532 15.81 13.32 -0.99
N ALA A 533 14.82 12.62 -0.44
CA ALA A 533 13.49 12.48 -1.03
C ALA A 533 12.41 12.41 0.04
N VAL A 534 11.18 12.65 -0.38
CA VAL A 534 10.00 12.60 0.48
C VAL A 534 8.95 11.70 -0.17
N SER A 535 8.32 10.87 0.66
CA SER A 535 7.13 10.11 0.27
C SER A 535 5.90 10.70 0.92
N TRP A 536 4.89 10.98 0.10
CA TRP A 536 3.61 11.53 0.51
C TRP A 536 2.57 10.41 0.59
N MET A 537 1.92 10.27 1.74
CA MET A 537 0.78 9.37 1.88
C MET A 537 -0.50 10.19 1.74
N GLY A 538 -1.32 9.85 0.76
CA GLY A 538 -2.59 10.51 0.49
C GLY A 538 -3.66 10.11 1.53
N PRO A 539 -4.55 11.03 1.93
CA PRO A 539 -5.68 10.68 2.77
C PRO A 539 -6.70 9.84 1.99
N SER A 540 -7.47 9.01 2.70
CA SER A 540 -8.55 8.24 2.10
C SER A 540 -9.83 9.05 1.87
N ILE A 541 -10.61 8.63 0.87
CA ILE A 541 -12.03 9.01 0.75
C ILE A 541 -12.87 8.22 1.76
N THR A 542 -12.53 6.95 2.01
CA THR A 542 -13.24 6.14 3.00
C THR A 542 -13.14 6.73 4.41
N PRO A 543 -14.25 6.83 5.16
CA PRO A 543 -14.23 7.17 6.59
C PRO A 543 -13.62 6.07 7.49
N LEU A 544 -13.47 4.85 6.97
CA LEU A 544 -12.97 3.72 7.73
C LEU A 544 -11.46 3.89 8.05
N THR A 545 -10.97 3.70 9.27
CA THR A 545 -11.70 3.63 10.55
C THR A 545 -11.55 4.96 11.29
N ASN A 546 -12.64 5.52 11.82
CA ASN A 546 -12.61 6.71 12.67
C ASN A 546 -12.04 7.99 12.01
N LEU A 547 -12.04 8.05 10.68
CA LEU A 547 -11.52 9.18 9.90
C LEU A 547 -12.65 9.95 9.22
N ASN A 548 -12.38 11.22 8.92
CA ASN A 548 -13.23 11.99 8.00
C ASN A 548 -12.95 11.57 6.54
N SER A 549 -13.84 11.91 5.60
CA SER A 549 -13.56 11.72 4.16
C SER A 549 -12.71 12.88 3.66
N GLY A 550 -11.61 12.64 2.92
CA GLY A 550 -10.75 13.72 2.46
C GLY A 550 -9.91 13.40 1.22
N PHE A 551 -9.41 14.45 0.56
CA PHE A 551 -8.57 14.33 -0.64
C PHE A 551 -7.51 15.43 -0.69
N ARG A 552 -6.52 15.27 -1.57
CA ARG A 552 -5.39 16.20 -1.70
C ARG A 552 -5.16 16.69 -3.12
N VAL A 553 -4.85 17.97 -3.24
CA VAL A 553 -4.36 18.59 -4.49
C VAL A 553 -2.99 19.21 -4.26
N TYR A 554 -2.04 18.90 -5.14
CA TYR A 554 -0.69 19.46 -5.15
C TYR A 554 -0.57 20.58 -6.17
N GLU A 555 0.16 21.64 -5.82
CA GLU A 555 0.72 22.58 -6.78
C GLU A 555 2.12 22.11 -7.17
N VAL A 556 2.34 21.84 -8.45
CA VAL A 556 3.61 21.27 -8.94
C VAL A 556 4.26 22.22 -9.95
N ASP A 557 5.57 22.43 -9.87
CA ASP A 557 6.30 23.19 -10.90
C ASP A 557 6.38 22.41 -12.21
N SER A 558 6.02 23.05 -13.32
CA SER A 558 5.86 22.38 -14.62
C SER A 558 7.17 21.92 -15.29
N ALA A 559 8.35 22.25 -14.75
CA ALA A 559 9.64 21.84 -15.32
C ALA A 559 10.45 20.90 -14.41
N THR A 560 10.41 21.14 -13.10
CA THR A 560 11.11 20.30 -12.10
C THR A 560 10.26 19.15 -11.60
N PHE A 561 8.93 19.26 -11.72
CA PHE A 561 7.94 18.32 -11.20
C PHE A 561 8.01 18.14 -9.68
N GLU A 562 8.56 19.12 -8.96
CA GLU A 562 8.61 19.16 -7.50
C GLU A 562 7.30 19.72 -6.94
N VAL A 563 6.85 19.18 -5.80
CA VAL A 563 5.67 19.70 -5.09
C VAL A 563 6.03 21.04 -4.46
N MET A 564 5.36 22.09 -4.92
CA MET A 564 5.53 23.47 -4.45
C MET A 564 4.59 23.78 -3.29
N ASP A 565 3.38 23.24 -3.31
CA ASP A 565 2.44 23.33 -2.20
C ASP A 565 1.44 22.16 -2.23
N ALA A 566 0.74 21.94 -1.12
CA ALA A 566 -0.25 20.88 -0.98
C ALA A 566 -1.45 21.37 -0.17
N HIS A 567 -2.65 21.11 -0.72
CA HIS A 567 -3.94 21.54 -0.21
C HIS A 567 -4.80 20.32 0.12
N THR A 568 -5.36 20.28 1.31
CA THR A 568 -6.20 19.17 1.77
C THR A 568 -7.60 19.67 2.11
N TRP A 569 -8.60 18.88 1.74
CA TRP A 569 -10.00 19.10 2.12
C TRP A 569 -10.53 17.88 2.86
N SER A 570 -11.44 18.12 3.78
CA SER A 570 -12.13 17.06 4.51
C SER A 570 -13.62 17.35 4.68
N SER A 571 -14.41 16.30 4.86
CA SER A 571 -15.84 16.37 5.19
C SER A 571 -16.10 15.70 6.52
N ASP A 572 -16.78 16.40 7.43
CA ASP A 572 -17.07 15.93 8.78
C ASP A 572 -18.12 14.82 8.77
N VAL A 573 -17.67 13.58 8.97
CA VAL A 573 -18.51 12.37 8.99
C VAL A 573 -19.50 12.39 10.15
N ASN A 574 -19.17 13.07 11.26
CA ASN A 574 -20.08 13.19 12.39
C ASN A 574 -21.33 14.02 12.07
N SER A 575 -21.29 14.83 11.00
CA SER A 575 -22.43 15.64 10.55
C SER A 575 -23.43 14.86 9.69
N PHE A 576 -23.04 13.72 9.10
CA PHE A 576 -23.83 13.00 8.10
C PHE A 576 -25.20 12.52 8.58
N PRO A 577 -25.39 12.01 9.82
CA PRO A 577 -26.71 11.63 10.30
C PRO A 577 -27.75 12.77 10.26
N SER A 578 -27.30 14.03 10.38
CA SER A 578 -28.21 15.19 10.31
C SER A 578 -28.73 15.47 8.89
N LEU A 579 -28.05 14.95 7.87
CA LEU A 579 -28.38 15.15 6.46
C LEU A 579 -29.46 14.17 5.96
N ASP A 580 -29.72 13.07 6.67
CA ASP A 580 -30.67 12.03 6.22
C ASP A 580 -32.13 12.51 6.18
N SER A 581 -32.46 13.54 6.96
CA SER A 581 -33.80 14.13 7.02
C SER A 581 -34.13 15.08 5.85
N GLN A 582 -33.18 15.30 4.94
CA GLN A 582 -33.33 16.28 3.86
C GLN A 582 -32.54 15.92 2.59
N ILE A 583 -32.91 16.54 1.47
CA ILE A 583 -32.35 16.28 0.13
C ILE A 583 -31.80 17.53 -0.55
N GLN A 584 -31.77 18.67 0.15
CA GLN A 584 -31.28 19.93 -0.38
C GLN A 584 -29.74 20.00 -0.31
N PHE A 585 -29.16 19.55 0.79
CA PHE A 585 -27.73 19.63 1.08
C PHE A 585 -27.16 18.23 1.39
N GLY A 586 -26.03 17.89 0.79
CA GLY A 586 -25.24 16.71 1.08
C GLY A 586 -24.00 17.05 1.91
N PRO A 587 -22.98 16.16 1.93
CA PRO A 587 -21.71 16.39 2.59
C PRO A 587 -21.08 17.69 2.14
N THR A 588 -20.53 18.42 3.10
CA THR A 588 -19.78 19.64 2.84
C THR A 588 -18.29 19.33 2.96
N PHE A 589 -17.56 19.51 1.87
CA PHE A 589 -16.10 19.42 1.86
C PHE A 589 -15.53 20.81 2.14
N ALA A 590 -14.90 20.95 3.30
CA ALA A 590 -14.28 22.18 3.76
C ALA A 590 -12.76 22.11 3.58
N TYR A 591 -12.17 23.28 3.34
CA TYR A 591 -10.72 23.41 3.28
C TYR A 591 -10.12 23.11 4.66
N GLU A 592 -9.28 22.08 4.75
CA GLU A 592 -8.68 21.67 6.01
C GLU A 592 -7.41 22.49 6.30
N TYR A 593 -6.42 22.43 5.40
CA TYR A 593 -5.19 23.18 5.56
C TYR A 593 -4.37 23.33 4.26
N ASN A 594 -3.55 24.38 4.23
CA ASN A 594 -2.42 24.54 3.31
C ASN A 594 -1.14 24.06 4.02
N THR A 595 -0.37 23.18 3.37
CA THR A 595 0.81 22.56 4.01
C THR A 595 1.89 23.57 4.35
N ARG A 596 2.17 24.50 3.43
CA ARG A 596 3.17 25.55 3.66
C ARG A 596 2.77 26.50 4.79
N GLU A 597 1.53 26.97 4.80
CA GLU A 597 1.00 27.83 5.86
C GLU A 597 0.98 27.10 7.20
N ALA A 598 0.64 25.82 7.19
CA ALA A 598 0.49 25.03 8.40
C ALA A 598 1.81 24.79 9.14
N TYR A 599 2.89 24.51 8.41
CA TYR A 599 4.18 24.08 8.98
C TYR A 599 5.35 25.04 8.70
N GLY A 600 5.20 26.00 7.78
CA GLY A 600 6.28 26.85 7.30
C GLY A 600 6.62 28.05 8.19
N GLY A 601 5.77 28.41 9.16
CA GLY A 601 5.91 29.65 9.95
C GLY A 601 7.23 29.82 10.69
N ASN A 602 7.85 28.71 11.14
CA ASN A 602 9.11 28.72 11.90
C ASN A 602 10.35 28.44 11.01
N ILE A 603 10.19 28.23 9.71
CA ILE A 603 11.28 27.86 8.81
C ILE A 603 11.88 29.11 8.18
N THR A 604 13.07 29.50 8.65
CA THR A 604 13.77 30.68 8.12
C THR A 604 14.46 30.39 6.78
N GLY A 605 14.43 31.39 5.90
CA GLY A 605 15.12 31.32 4.60
C GLY A 605 14.42 30.48 3.53
N TRP A 606 13.18 30.03 3.75
CA TRP A 606 12.38 29.35 2.73
C TRP A 606 11.38 30.33 2.09
N THR A 607 11.51 30.57 0.80
CA THR A 607 10.61 31.49 0.08
C THR A 607 9.35 30.78 -0.42
N ASN A 608 8.32 31.55 -0.81
CA ASN A 608 7.07 30.99 -1.33
C ASN A 608 7.26 30.20 -2.65
N ASP A 609 8.37 30.40 -3.35
CA ASP A 609 8.70 29.77 -4.65
C ASP A 609 9.71 28.62 -4.54
N GLU A 610 9.95 28.12 -3.33
CA GLU A 610 10.79 26.94 -3.08
C GLU A 610 9.96 25.70 -2.76
N PRO A 611 10.35 24.51 -3.23
CA PRO A 611 9.55 23.28 -3.11
C PRO A 611 9.44 22.80 -1.65
N LEU A 612 8.42 21.97 -1.36
CA LEU A 612 8.28 21.23 -0.12
C LEU A 612 9.12 19.95 -0.16
N ASN A 613 10.44 20.11 -0.32
CA ASN A 613 11.37 19.00 -0.48
C ASN A 613 11.74 18.32 0.86
N ALA A 614 12.57 17.27 0.79
CA ALA A 614 13.02 16.52 1.96
C ALA A 614 13.73 17.39 3.01
N THR A 615 14.54 18.37 2.58
CA THR A 615 15.22 19.31 3.47
C THR A 615 14.23 20.21 4.22
N TRP A 616 13.19 20.69 3.55
CA TRP A 616 12.12 21.47 4.18
C TRP A 616 11.41 20.65 5.25
N TRP A 617 10.97 19.43 4.91
CA TRP A 617 10.32 18.52 5.85
C TRP A 617 11.21 18.13 7.01
N HIS A 618 12.52 17.95 6.81
CA HIS A 618 13.43 17.72 7.92
C HIS A 618 13.48 18.94 8.87
N ARG A 619 13.53 20.17 8.34
CA ARG A 619 13.44 21.38 9.19
C ARG A 619 12.10 21.49 9.92
N VAL A 620 10.99 21.04 9.31
CA VAL A 620 9.70 20.91 10.01
C VAL A 620 9.85 19.97 11.20
N THR A 621 10.51 18.83 11.03
CA THR A 621 10.71 17.89 12.16
C THR A 621 11.61 18.46 13.26
N GLU A 622 12.63 19.27 12.94
CA GLU A 622 13.44 19.98 13.94
C GLU A 622 12.62 21.05 14.68
N ALA A 623 11.73 21.76 13.96
CA ALA A 623 10.81 22.71 14.57
C ALA A 623 9.81 22.00 15.49
N MET A 624 9.34 20.81 15.12
CA MET A 624 8.46 19.96 15.94
C MET A 624 9.13 19.48 17.23
N GLU A 625 10.44 19.24 17.22
CA GLU A 625 11.20 18.91 18.45
C GLU A 625 11.25 20.08 19.43
N SER A 626 11.26 21.31 18.90
CA SER A 626 11.28 22.54 19.70
C SER A 626 9.88 22.99 20.13
N ASP A 627 8.86 22.69 19.33
CA ASP A 627 7.47 23.10 19.52
C ASP A 627 6.52 21.91 19.33
N SER A 628 6.11 21.30 20.45
CA SER A 628 5.18 20.17 20.44
C SER A 628 3.80 20.52 19.90
N THR A 629 3.43 21.81 19.79
CA THR A 629 2.13 22.20 19.22
C THR A 629 2.04 21.88 17.73
N LEU A 630 3.18 21.91 17.00
CA LEU A 630 3.25 21.49 15.61
C LEU A 630 2.98 19.99 15.46
N VAL A 631 3.42 19.17 16.43
CA VAL A 631 3.14 17.73 16.43
C VAL A 631 1.66 17.47 16.70
N SER A 632 1.05 18.18 17.64
CA SER A 632 -0.40 18.10 17.87
C SER A 632 -1.20 18.52 16.64
N LYS A 633 -0.75 19.56 15.92
CA LYS A 633 -1.37 20.02 14.67
C LYS A 633 -1.25 18.95 13.57
N PHE A 634 -0.06 18.38 13.40
CA PHE A 634 0.17 17.26 12.48
C PHE A 634 -0.73 16.06 12.81
N ASN A 635 -0.84 15.70 14.10
CA ASN A 635 -1.71 14.61 14.56
C ASN A 635 -3.19 14.85 14.24
N THR A 636 -3.67 16.09 14.37
CA THR A 636 -5.06 16.43 13.99
C THR A 636 -5.29 16.25 12.50
N PHE A 637 -4.37 16.71 11.66
CA PHE A 637 -4.50 16.57 10.19
C PHE A 637 -4.29 15.15 9.71
N GLN A 638 -3.45 14.36 10.39
CA GLN A 638 -3.31 12.93 10.15
C GLN A 638 -4.66 12.20 10.22
N GLY A 639 -5.51 12.58 11.18
CA GLY A 639 -6.88 12.08 11.33
C GLY A 639 -7.93 12.79 10.47
N LYS A 640 -7.53 13.65 9.52
CA LYS A 640 -8.42 14.53 8.75
C LYS A 640 -9.35 15.38 9.63
N SER A 641 -8.83 15.85 10.77
CA SER A 641 -9.57 16.60 11.77
C SER A 641 -10.77 15.83 12.37
N SER A 642 -10.73 14.50 12.35
CA SER A 642 -11.73 13.65 12.98
C SER A 642 -11.78 13.88 14.49
N VAL A 643 -13.00 13.96 15.04
CA VAL A 643 -13.24 14.07 16.48
C VAL A 643 -12.83 12.81 17.25
N ARG A 644 -12.56 11.70 16.54
CA ARG A 644 -12.09 10.43 17.11
C ARG A 644 -10.57 10.37 17.24
N THR A 645 -9.84 11.30 16.64
CA THR A 645 -8.37 11.37 16.69
C THR A 645 -7.89 11.51 18.15
N PRO A 646 -7.13 10.55 18.68
CA PRO A 646 -6.60 10.64 20.04
C PRO A 646 -5.51 11.71 20.13
N PRO A 647 -5.38 12.42 21.27
CA PRO A 647 -4.32 13.40 21.46
C PRO A 647 -2.94 12.73 21.55
N CYS A 648 -1.98 13.25 20.80
CA CYS A 648 -0.60 12.77 20.79
C CYS A 648 0.29 13.63 21.69
N VAL A 649 0.60 13.15 22.90
CA VAL A 649 1.44 13.84 23.88
C VAL A 649 2.58 12.95 24.40
N GLY A 650 3.67 13.57 24.85
CA GLY A 650 4.83 12.87 25.43
C GLY A 650 5.51 11.93 24.45
N ASP A 651 5.49 10.62 24.76
CA ASP A 651 6.14 9.58 23.95
C ASP A 651 5.60 9.49 22.53
N CYS A 652 4.30 9.74 22.34
CA CYS A 652 3.68 9.77 21.02
C CYS A 652 4.32 10.86 20.13
N ALA A 653 4.57 12.05 20.69
CA ALA A 653 5.11 13.16 19.91
C ALA A 653 6.53 12.87 19.40
N THR A 654 7.36 12.27 20.25
CA THR A 654 8.72 11.85 19.88
C THR A 654 8.69 10.72 18.86
N ALA A 655 7.77 9.76 19.00
CA ALA A 655 7.60 8.67 18.05
C ALA A 655 7.15 9.19 16.68
N ARG A 656 6.23 10.15 16.62
CA ARG A 656 5.71 10.75 15.37
C ARG A 656 6.82 11.45 14.58
N ILE A 657 7.66 12.24 15.27
CA ILE A 657 8.86 12.85 14.65
C ILE A 657 9.79 11.77 14.08
N CYS A 658 9.99 10.67 14.83
CA CYS A 658 10.83 9.57 14.38
C CYS A 658 10.26 8.89 13.13
N TYR A 659 8.94 8.62 13.09
CA TYR A 659 8.29 8.01 11.94
C TYR A 659 8.36 8.87 10.68
N MET A 660 8.25 10.19 10.80
CA MET A 660 8.47 11.12 9.68
C MET A 660 9.90 11.02 9.14
N ARG A 661 10.87 10.67 9.98
CA ARG A 661 12.29 10.53 9.62
C ARG A 661 12.67 9.10 9.17
N SER A 662 11.71 8.17 9.07
CA SER A 662 11.96 6.78 8.67
C SER A 662 11.28 6.39 7.36
N GLY A 663 12.04 6.50 6.27
CA GLY A 663 11.62 6.00 4.94
C GLY A 663 11.71 4.48 4.74
N SER A 664 12.10 3.70 5.74
CA SER A 664 12.12 2.22 5.64
C SER A 664 11.85 1.53 6.98
N VAL A 665 11.38 0.28 6.92
CA VAL A 665 11.11 -0.55 8.10
C VAL A 665 12.32 -0.71 9.02
N PRO A 666 13.54 -1.04 8.54
CA PRO A 666 14.67 -1.23 9.45
C PRO A 666 15.02 0.04 10.22
N ILE A 667 14.86 1.22 9.62
CA ILE A 667 15.11 2.51 10.28
C ILE A 667 14.06 2.75 11.35
N ALA A 668 12.78 2.50 11.05
CA ALA A 668 11.69 2.64 12.02
C ALA A 668 11.87 1.71 13.22
N GLN A 669 12.13 0.42 12.97
CA GLN A 669 12.29 -0.60 14.02
C GLN A 669 13.54 -0.38 14.88
N ALA A 670 14.62 0.15 14.31
CA ALA A 670 15.86 0.39 15.04
C ALA A 670 15.80 1.65 15.93
N ASN A 671 15.06 2.69 15.50
CA ASN A 671 15.17 4.02 16.11
C ASN A 671 13.89 4.51 16.78
N CYS A 672 12.72 4.02 16.38
CA CYS A 672 11.43 4.58 16.80
C CYS A 672 10.74 3.70 17.85
N LYS A 673 10.05 4.35 18.80
CA LYS A 673 9.13 3.65 19.71
C LYS A 673 7.96 3.10 18.89
N THR A 674 7.43 1.92 19.24
CA THR A 674 6.31 1.29 18.52
C THR A 674 4.95 1.68 19.13
N GLY A 675 3.86 1.53 18.36
CA GLY A 675 2.49 1.66 18.87
C GLY A 675 1.88 3.06 18.81
N PHE A 676 2.56 4.01 18.16
CA PHE A 676 2.06 5.38 17.98
C PHE A 676 1.91 5.75 16.49
N GLY A 677 1.87 4.76 15.59
CA GLY A 677 1.90 4.96 14.13
C GLY A 677 0.57 5.46 13.55
N SER A 678 -0.55 5.04 14.11
CA SER A 678 -1.91 5.36 13.62
C SER A 678 -2.64 6.33 14.56
N VAL A 679 -3.71 6.96 14.07
CA VAL A 679 -4.68 7.75 14.86
C VAL A 679 -6.07 7.11 14.93
N GLN A 680 -6.23 5.89 14.41
CA GLN A 680 -7.50 5.19 14.29
C GLN A 680 -7.92 4.46 15.58
#